data_AF-A0A956FYR3-F1
#
_entry.id   AF-A0A956FYR3-F1
#
_cell.length_a   1.000
_cell.length_b   1.000
_cell.length_c   1.000
_cell.angle_alpha   90.00
_cell.angle_beta   90.00
_cell.angle_gamma   90.00
#
_symmetry.space_group_name_H-M   'P 1'
#
loop_
_entity.id
_entity.type
_entity.pdbx_description
1 polymer ?
#
loop_
_entity_poly.entity_id
_entity_poly.type
_entity_poly.pdbx_seq_one_letter_code
_entity_poly.pdbx_strand_id
1 'polypeptide(L)'
;MAIGLTACEGNGKCVSNAEFLRTKATVFQERCVTCHNSSGAAKETKFILERSATPGYIDANLRTIGDLARYEVDGEKLLLIKPTTEGVDHGGGKLFDVKSDEYDQIKEMLERVDNPVECEDEVDFGEYFGDVELLDEEATLRKASLALVGRLPTQDEYEQVRGLGIDSLDPVLDAMMQEDAFYSRLGEWYNDLFLTDRYVGGTEALDLLYAENYPNLYWFEATPNESLRDNQRRWSNIGAARAGVNLVKYVVQNDKPFTEVLTADYMVFNPYSAKSYGAAMDEQFADSEDPNELRAGRLPGGYPHAGVLSDPIWNIRFPTTATNRNRHRARMIYRFFLATDILRLAERPIDPTNIADHNPTMNNENCTACHAAIDPMAGAMMNFNEMGQYVVPEDGWYPDMRVPGFKDETVPFDQFAVAHQWLAKKIAGEDLFAVATVQTVFTGLTGQAVMYEPNDTSDPDYTGKHKAFEIQDAMLKDVAAAFTESNSDFKLVVRELIKSEFFRAKNASEAIPDDKAAEYFTVGTAQFLPPEQLSRKIEAVTGYPWRQNPTSTDYLLSGNEYRIFFGGIDSDSIVERIREPNGIMANIAARMSNEMSCWTTARDFSNEPPDRLLFPFVEPDSLPEDDNGNAIPAVIDAIKANIQYLHFHVLGEKLELDDPQIDRTYALWIDVWKEGKAGVLAETYDASLPGNCRATNDWWTGNPLPEERQISNDSDYTIRAWMAVMSYLLSDYRFLHE
;
A
#
# COMPACT_ATOMS: atom_id res chain seq x y z
N MET A 1 28.43 35.88 -18.21
CA MET A 1 27.62 36.79 -17.38
C MET A 1 27.02 37.86 -18.27
N ALA A 2 25.90 37.52 -18.90
CA ALA A 2 24.96 38.49 -19.46
C ALA A 2 23.66 38.21 -18.72
N ILE A 3 23.18 39.20 -17.97
CA ILE A 3 21.97 39.14 -17.17
C ILE A 3 20.80 39.23 -18.17
N GLY A 4 20.10 38.11 -18.36
CA GLY A 4 18.86 38.06 -19.13
C GLY A 4 17.76 38.77 -18.35
N LEU A 5 17.19 39.80 -18.94
CA LEU A 5 16.12 40.59 -18.36
C LEU A 5 14.84 39.77 -18.25
N THR A 6 14.31 39.76 -17.03
CA THR A 6 12.95 39.41 -16.61
C THR A 6 11.89 39.94 -17.58
N ALA A 7 11.19 39.03 -18.25
CA ALA A 7 9.87 39.30 -18.82
C ALA A 7 8.81 39.03 -17.76
N CYS A 8 8.73 39.90 -16.75
CA CYS A 8 7.55 40.03 -15.91
C CYS A 8 6.82 41.30 -16.32
N GLU A 9 5.94 41.22 -17.31
CA GLU A 9 4.89 42.23 -17.50
C GLU A 9 3.51 41.56 -17.40
N GLY A 10 2.79 41.93 -16.34
CA GLY A 10 1.35 41.81 -16.24
C GLY A 10 0.83 40.62 -15.44
N ASN A 11 0.80 40.72 -14.10
CA ASN A 11 -0.11 40.01 -13.17
C ASN A 11 -0.40 38.50 -13.38
N GLY A 12 0.36 37.81 -14.22
CA GLY A 12 0.21 36.40 -14.55
C GLY A 12 1.22 35.60 -13.77
N LYS A 13 0.75 34.57 -13.07
CA LYS A 13 1.60 33.56 -12.43
C LYS A 13 2.66 33.08 -13.44
N CYS A 14 3.91 32.91 -12.99
CA CYS A 14 4.94 32.26 -13.80
C CYS A 14 4.41 30.88 -14.25
N VAL A 15 4.56 30.56 -15.53
CA VAL A 15 4.14 29.27 -16.09
C VAL A 15 5.40 28.54 -16.50
N SER A 16 5.75 27.49 -15.76
CA SER A 16 6.93 26.67 -16.02
C SER A 16 6.82 25.97 -17.38
N ASN A 17 7.93 25.44 -17.89
CA ASN A 17 7.90 24.69 -19.15
C ASN A 17 7.03 23.43 -19.06
N ALA A 18 6.99 22.77 -17.89
CA ALA A 18 6.13 21.63 -17.63
C ALA A 18 4.65 22.01 -17.69
N GLU A 19 4.27 23.08 -16.98
CA GLU A 19 2.89 23.56 -16.97
C GLU A 19 2.46 24.11 -18.33
N PHE A 20 3.37 24.77 -19.05
CA PHE A 20 3.12 25.22 -20.42
C PHE A 20 2.86 24.05 -21.36
N LEU A 21 3.71 23.02 -21.33
CA LEU A 21 3.53 21.82 -22.16
C LEU A 21 2.19 21.14 -21.88
N ARG A 22 1.75 21.16 -20.62
CA ARG A 22 0.52 20.54 -20.15
C ARG A 22 -0.73 21.29 -20.58
N THR A 23 -0.82 22.58 -20.27
CA THR A 23 -2.10 23.33 -20.38
C THR A 23 -2.20 24.22 -21.59
N LYS A 24 -1.06 24.58 -22.20
CA LYS A 24 -1.02 25.52 -23.32
C LYS A 24 -0.51 24.90 -24.60
N ALA A 25 0.48 24.01 -24.56
CA ALA A 25 0.99 23.31 -25.75
C ALA A 25 0.33 21.95 -25.97
N THR A 26 -1.01 21.90 -25.86
CA THR A 26 -1.78 20.66 -25.91
C THR A 26 -1.64 19.91 -27.24
N VAL A 27 -1.25 20.58 -28.33
CA VAL A 27 -0.95 19.97 -29.65
C VAL A 27 -0.03 18.74 -29.55
N PHE A 28 0.93 18.75 -28.62
CA PHE A 28 1.84 17.62 -28.45
C PHE A 28 1.11 16.35 -27.98
N GLN A 29 0.13 16.48 -27.08
CA GLN A 29 -0.67 15.37 -26.55
C GLN A 29 -1.96 15.08 -27.33
N GLU A 30 -2.53 16.08 -28.00
CA GLU A 30 -3.78 15.91 -28.76
C GLU A 30 -3.54 15.43 -30.19
N ARG A 31 -2.43 15.84 -30.83
CA ARG A 31 -2.15 15.56 -32.25
C ARG A 31 -0.84 14.83 -32.47
N CYS A 32 0.27 15.34 -31.94
CA CYS A 32 1.59 14.80 -32.27
C CYS A 32 1.77 13.38 -31.72
N VAL A 33 1.47 13.16 -30.44
CA VAL A 33 1.65 11.86 -29.78
C VAL A 33 0.86 10.75 -30.46
N THR A 34 -0.24 11.03 -31.16
CA THR A 34 -1.04 10.03 -31.88
C THR A 34 -0.20 9.25 -32.90
N CYS A 35 0.70 9.93 -33.61
CA CYS A 35 1.65 9.31 -34.54
C CYS A 35 3.04 9.12 -33.93
N HIS A 36 3.49 10.06 -33.11
CA HIS A 36 4.81 10.12 -32.50
C HIS A 36 4.81 9.50 -31.11
N ASN A 37 4.58 8.19 -31.06
CA ASN A 37 4.73 7.39 -29.86
C ASN A 37 5.42 6.06 -30.24
N SER A 38 5.80 5.25 -29.25
CA SER A 38 6.49 3.96 -29.44
C SER A 38 5.73 2.97 -30.35
N SER A 39 4.43 3.18 -30.53
CA SER A 39 3.51 2.38 -31.34
C SER A 39 3.12 3.00 -32.68
N GLY A 40 3.26 4.31 -32.80
CA GLY A 40 2.55 5.11 -33.80
C GLY A 40 3.18 5.02 -35.19
N ALA A 41 2.52 5.62 -36.18
CA ALA A 41 3.00 5.65 -37.56
C ALA A 41 4.41 6.27 -37.71
N ALA A 42 4.80 7.12 -36.75
CA ALA A 42 6.10 7.79 -36.72
C ALA A 42 7.07 7.22 -35.66
N LYS A 43 6.86 5.97 -35.20
CA LYS A 43 7.68 5.31 -34.18
C LYS A 43 9.17 5.17 -34.52
N GLU A 44 9.53 5.20 -35.80
CA GLU A 44 10.92 5.11 -36.28
C GLU A 44 11.62 6.48 -36.32
N THR A 45 10.92 7.54 -35.91
CA THR A 45 11.50 8.88 -35.81
C THR A 45 12.18 9.08 -34.46
N LYS A 46 13.04 10.10 -34.37
CA LYS A 46 13.60 10.53 -33.07
C LYS A 46 12.61 11.30 -32.20
N PHE A 47 11.43 11.64 -32.74
CA PHE A 47 10.40 12.38 -32.03
C PHE A 47 9.38 11.37 -31.48
N ILE A 48 9.60 10.88 -30.27
CA ILE A 48 8.73 9.91 -29.61
C ILE A 48 8.27 10.49 -28.28
N LEU A 49 6.96 10.68 -28.18
CA LEU A 49 6.29 11.24 -27.02
C LEU A 49 5.58 10.13 -26.22
N GLU A 50 5.57 10.30 -24.91
CA GLU A 50 4.79 9.52 -23.97
C GLU A 50 3.39 10.14 -23.80
N ARG A 51 2.39 9.29 -23.61
CA ARG A 51 1.00 9.71 -23.38
C ARG A 51 0.80 10.15 -21.94
N SER A 52 -0.15 11.06 -21.70
CA SER A 52 -0.49 11.59 -20.37
C SER A 52 -0.84 10.56 -19.30
N ALA A 53 -1.25 9.36 -19.70
CA ALA A 53 -1.50 8.25 -18.79
C ALA A 53 -0.24 7.54 -18.26
N THR A 54 0.95 7.90 -18.77
CA THR A 54 2.24 7.35 -18.33
C THR A 54 2.83 8.26 -17.25
N PRO A 55 3.20 7.76 -16.06
CA PRO A 55 3.87 8.58 -15.06
C PRO A 55 5.13 9.25 -15.62
N GLY A 56 5.32 10.54 -15.32
CA GLY A 56 6.48 11.30 -15.78
C GLY A 56 6.50 11.64 -17.28
N TYR A 57 5.38 11.51 -18.01
CA TYR A 57 5.33 11.80 -19.45
C TYR A 57 5.75 13.23 -19.79
N ILE A 58 5.45 14.22 -18.93
CA ILE A 58 5.86 15.63 -19.14
C ILE A 58 7.38 15.74 -19.19
N ASP A 59 8.08 15.18 -18.20
CA ASP A 59 9.56 15.22 -18.13
C ASP A 59 10.19 14.48 -19.31
N ALA A 60 9.63 13.32 -19.68
CA ALA A 60 10.04 12.57 -20.86
C ALA A 60 9.85 13.40 -22.15
N ASN A 61 8.68 14.03 -22.31
CA ASN A 61 8.34 14.79 -23.51
C ASN A 61 9.12 16.09 -23.62
N LEU A 62 9.34 16.81 -22.52
CA LEU A 62 10.19 18.00 -22.49
C LEU A 62 11.62 17.65 -22.92
N ARG A 63 12.17 16.53 -22.47
CA ARG A 63 13.48 16.03 -22.93
C ARG A 63 13.47 15.75 -24.44
N THR A 64 12.48 15.01 -24.94
CA THR A 64 12.35 14.71 -26.37
C THR A 64 12.21 15.99 -27.22
N ILE A 65 11.37 16.93 -26.80
CA ILE A 65 11.18 18.23 -27.49
C ILE A 65 12.48 19.03 -27.46
N GLY A 66 13.16 19.07 -26.31
CA GLY A 66 14.44 19.74 -26.13
C GLY A 66 15.56 19.19 -27.02
N ASP A 67 15.63 17.88 -27.17
CA ASP A 67 16.58 17.22 -28.06
C ASP A 67 16.30 17.52 -29.53
N LEU A 68 15.03 17.61 -29.90
CA LEU A 68 14.60 17.85 -31.29
C LEU A 68 14.55 19.33 -31.67
N ALA A 69 14.44 20.25 -30.72
CA ALA A 69 14.49 21.70 -30.95
C ALA A 69 15.82 22.19 -31.54
N ARG A 70 16.86 21.34 -31.51
CA ARG A 70 18.20 21.63 -32.04
C ARG A 70 18.33 21.46 -33.55
N TYR A 71 17.33 20.84 -34.20
CA TYR A 71 17.37 20.57 -35.64
C TYR A 71 16.68 21.71 -36.41
N GLU A 72 17.37 22.24 -37.43
CA GLU A 72 16.91 23.35 -38.27
C GLU A 72 17.08 23.01 -39.75
N VAL A 73 16.20 23.54 -40.60
CA VAL A 73 16.32 23.52 -42.07
C VAL A 73 16.12 24.95 -42.56
N ASP A 74 17.05 25.45 -43.37
CA ASP A 74 17.06 26.83 -43.87
C ASP A 74 16.92 27.92 -42.79
N GLY A 75 17.37 27.62 -41.56
CA GLY A 75 17.32 28.53 -40.41
C GLY A 75 15.99 28.53 -39.66
N GLU A 76 15.05 27.65 -40.02
CA GLU A 76 13.79 27.45 -39.31
C GLU A 76 13.78 26.11 -38.56
N LYS A 77 13.17 26.09 -37.36
CA LYS A 77 13.12 24.92 -36.48
C LYS A 77 12.35 23.77 -37.15
N LEU A 78 12.94 22.58 -37.20
CA LEU A 78 12.36 21.41 -37.86
C LEU A 78 10.99 21.02 -37.27
N LEU A 79 10.84 21.09 -35.94
CA LEU A 79 9.59 20.81 -35.24
C LEU A 79 8.46 21.78 -35.60
N LEU A 80 8.77 22.96 -36.13
CA LEU A 80 7.80 23.98 -36.51
C LEU A 80 7.35 23.87 -37.98
N ILE A 81 8.30 23.65 -38.89
CA ILE A 81 8.05 23.66 -40.34
C ILE A 81 7.60 22.31 -40.90
N LYS A 82 8.04 21.21 -40.27
CA LYS A 82 7.74 19.87 -40.78
C LYS A 82 6.24 19.55 -40.67
N PRO A 83 5.54 19.79 -39.54
CA PRO A 83 4.10 19.51 -39.44
C PRO A 83 3.21 20.37 -40.36
N THR A 84 3.68 21.56 -40.74
CA THR A 84 2.97 22.47 -41.66
C THR A 84 3.26 22.16 -43.14
N THR A 85 4.19 21.26 -43.43
CA THR A 85 4.70 20.90 -44.77
C THR A 85 5.34 22.06 -45.55
N GLU A 86 5.74 23.12 -44.83
CA GLU A 86 6.44 24.26 -45.44
C GLU A 86 7.92 23.93 -45.58
N GLY A 87 8.40 23.78 -46.82
CA GLY A 87 9.81 23.51 -47.12
C GLY A 87 10.31 22.09 -46.80
N VAL A 88 9.66 21.37 -45.88
CA VAL A 88 10.03 20.00 -45.48
C VAL A 88 8.79 19.11 -45.43
N ASP A 89 8.87 17.96 -46.09
CA ASP A 89 7.79 16.96 -46.05
C ASP A 89 7.70 16.27 -44.68
N HIS A 90 6.48 16.18 -44.14
CA HIS A 90 6.19 15.46 -42.90
C HIS A 90 6.10 13.94 -43.11
N GLY A 91 5.82 13.47 -44.33
CA GLY A 91 5.55 12.08 -44.65
C GLY A 91 4.13 11.62 -44.26
N GLY A 92 3.56 12.15 -43.18
CA GLY A 92 2.15 11.97 -42.78
C GLY A 92 1.18 13.00 -43.35
N GLY A 93 1.66 13.91 -44.20
CA GLY A 93 0.89 15.04 -44.71
C GLY A 93 0.83 16.24 -43.74
N LYS A 94 0.10 17.27 -44.14
CA LYS A 94 -0.06 18.52 -43.39
C LYS A 94 -0.98 18.35 -42.20
N LEU A 95 -0.52 18.69 -41.00
CA LEU A 95 -1.30 18.56 -39.76
C LEU A 95 -2.04 19.84 -39.37
N PHE A 96 -1.44 21.01 -39.60
CA PHE A 96 -2.03 22.33 -39.29
C PHE A 96 -1.36 23.45 -40.12
N ASP A 97 -1.93 24.66 -40.07
CA ASP A 97 -1.46 25.84 -40.82
C ASP A 97 -0.47 26.70 -40.01
N VAL A 98 0.39 27.47 -40.71
CA VAL A 98 1.43 28.38 -40.14
C VAL A 98 0.86 29.51 -39.25
N LYS A 99 -0.46 29.66 -39.17
CA LYS A 99 -1.17 30.67 -38.36
C LYS A 99 -2.26 30.06 -37.49
N SER A 100 -2.15 28.76 -37.23
CA SER A 100 -3.05 28.05 -36.34
C SER A 100 -2.59 28.18 -34.90
N ASP A 101 -3.51 27.97 -33.95
CA ASP A 101 -3.18 27.96 -32.53
C ASP A 101 -2.12 26.88 -32.25
N GLU A 102 -2.21 25.72 -32.91
CA GLU A 102 -1.22 24.65 -32.81
C GLU A 102 0.19 25.08 -33.23
N TYR A 103 0.31 25.93 -34.26
CA TYR A 103 1.60 26.46 -34.70
C TYR A 103 2.20 27.39 -33.63
N ASP A 104 1.38 28.28 -33.08
CA ASP A 104 1.82 29.23 -32.04
C ASP A 104 2.21 28.50 -30.74
N GLN A 105 1.50 27.44 -30.38
CA GLN A 105 1.85 26.55 -29.26
C GLN A 105 3.25 25.93 -29.39
N ILE A 106 3.54 25.33 -30.56
CA ILE A 106 4.86 24.72 -30.80
C ILE A 106 5.94 25.79 -30.83
N LYS A 107 5.66 26.93 -31.48
CA LYS A 107 6.61 28.04 -31.55
C LYS A 107 6.99 28.55 -30.16
N GLU A 108 6.02 28.82 -29.30
CA GLU A 108 6.28 29.26 -27.93
C GLU A 108 7.02 28.18 -27.13
N MET A 109 6.67 26.90 -27.27
CA MET A 109 7.40 25.80 -26.62
C MET A 109 8.87 25.76 -27.05
N LEU A 110 9.16 25.95 -28.34
CA LEU A 110 10.54 25.98 -28.85
C LEU A 110 11.30 27.23 -28.38
N GLU A 111 10.66 28.39 -28.32
CA GLU A 111 11.24 29.60 -27.75
C GLU A 111 11.58 29.42 -26.27
N ARG A 112 10.74 28.70 -25.52
CA ARG A 112 10.94 28.30 -24.12
C ARG A 112 12.01 27.22 -23.93
N VAL A 113 12.29 26.40 -24.94
CA VAL A 113 13.44 25.48 -24.91
C VAL A 113 14.74 26.25 -25.09
N ASP A 114 14.77 27.20 -26.03
CA ASP A 114 15.95 28.03 -26.29
C ASP A 114 16.18 29.04 -25.15
N ASN A 115 15.11 29.49 -24.48
CA ASN A 115 15.14 30.36 -23.31
C ASN A 115 14.25 29.77 -22.20
N PRO A 116 14.79 28.83 -21.40
CA PRO A 116 14.05 28.19 -20.31
C PRO A 116 13.41 29.22 -19.39
N VAL A 117 12.10 29.06 -19.18
CA VAL A 117 11.39 29.78 -18.11
C VAL A 117 11.67 29.01 -16.83
N GLU A 118 12.65 29.48 -16.08
CA GLU A 118 12.86 29.09 -14.68
C GLU A 118 11.82 29.86 -13.87
N CYS A 119 10.73 29.18 -13.50
CA CYS A 119 9.99 29.64 -12.34
C CYS A 119 10.83 29.24 -11.10
N GLU A 120 10.55 29.80 -9.92
CA GLU A 120 11.05 29.19 -8.68
C GLU A 120 10.32 27.83 -8.55
N ASP A 121 10.77 26.84 -9.32
CA ASP A 121 10.18 25.52 -9.54
C ASP A 121 10.60 24.54 -8.43
N GLU A 122 10.65 25.02 -7.18
CA GLU A 122 10.59 24.10 -6.05
C GLU A 122 9.11 23.97 -5.68
N VAL A 123 8.62 22.74 -5.70
CA VAL A 123 7.38 22.42 -4.99
C VAL A 123 7.61 22.81 -3.54
N ASP A 124 7.11 23.98 -3.14
CA ASP A 124 7.23 24.46 -1.78
C ASP A 124 6.25 23.68 -0.89
N PHE A 125 6.73 22.54 -0.37
CA PHE A 125 6.02 21.75 0.62
C PHE A 125 5.69 22.58 1.85
N GLY A 126 6.54 23.54 2.23
CA GLY A 126 6.32 24.41 3.38
C GLY A 126 5.13 25.37 3.18
N GLU A 127 4.99 25.95 1.99
CA GLU A 127 3.81 26.75 1.63
C GLU A 127 2.55 25.89 1.58
N TYR A 128 2.62 24.74 0.90
CA TYR A 128 1.46 23.86 0.70
C TYR A 128 0.94 23.24 2.00
N PHE A 129 1.83 22.81 2.90
CA PHE A 129 1.46 22.27 4.21
C PHE A 129 1.42 23.33 5.32
N GLY A 130 1.59 24.62 5.00
CA GLY A 130 1.60 25.70 5.98
C GLY A 130 0.29 25.82 6.79
N ASP A 131 -0.83 25.44 6.17
CA ASP A 131 -2.16 25.39 6.78
C ASP A 131 -2.54 23.98 7.31
N VAL A 132 -1.57 23.08 7.46
CA VAL A 132 -1.78 21.70 7.89
C VAL A 132 -1.09 21.45 9.22
N GLU A 133 -1.87 21.00 10.21
CA GLU A 133 -1.33 20.51 11.47
C GLU A 133 -0.66 19.15 11.20
N LEU A 134 0.63 19.05 11.51
CA LEU A 134 1.39 17.82 11.43
C LEU A 134 1.51 17.16 12.81
N LEU A 135 1.53 15.83 12.82
CA LEU A 135 1.88 15.04 13.98
C LEU A 135 3.30 15.39 14.45
N ASP A 136 3.45 15.52 15.76
CA ASP A 136 4.74 15.56 16.44
C ASP A 136 5.43 14.19 16.36
N GLU A 137 6.67 14.12 16.83
CA GLU A 137 7.48 12.90 16.80
C GLU A 137 6.86 11.74 17.59
N GLU A 138 6.19 12.00 18.72
CA GLU A 138 5.61 10.94 19.56
C GLU A 138 4.33 10.38 18.92
N ALA A 139 3.47 11.23 18.38
CA ALA A 139 2.26 10.82 17.70
C ALA A 139 2.59 10.13 16.36
N THR A 140 3.60 10.60 15.64
CA THR A 140 4.12 9.93 14.43
C THR A 140 4.67 8.55 14.78
N LEU A 141 5.46 8.42 15.86
CA LEU A 141 5.98 7.14 16.32
C LEU A 141 4.85 6.16 16.68
N ARG A 142 3.80 6.63 17.37
CA ARG A 142 2.64 5.80 17.71
C ARG A 142 1.96 5.24 16.45
N LYS A 143 1.65 6.11 15.50
CA LYS A 143 1.03 5.74 14.23
C LYS A 143 1.91 4.75 13.46
N ALA A 144 3.21 5.04 13.36
CA ALA A 144 4.18 4.17 12.70
C ALA A 144 4.29 2.79 13.37
N SER A 145 4.38 2.73 14.70
CA SER A 145 4.46 1.47 15.46
C SER A 145 3.24 0.58 15.21
N LEU A 146 2.03 1.16 15.23
CA LEU A 146 0.81 0.42 14.93
C LEU A 146 0.76 -0.04 13.46
N ALA A 147 1.16 0.83 12.52
CA ALA A 147 1.14 0.53 11.09
C ALA A 147 2.17 -0.53 10.68
N LEU A 148 3.35 -0.55 11.32
CA LEU A 148 4.47 -1.44 10.98
C LEU A 148 4.46 -2.74 11.79
N VAL A 149 4.34 -2.65 13.11
CA VAL A 149 4.54 -3.79 14.03
C VAL A 149 3.31 -4.13 14.88
N GLY A 150 2.23 -3.35 14.78
CA GLY A 150 0.95 -3.68 15.40
C GLY A 150 0.94 -3.66 16.93
N ARG A 151 1.90 -2.97 17.54
CA ARG A 151 2.00 -2.72 19.00
C ARG A 151 2.09 -1.23 19.29
N LEU A 152 1.82 -0.84 20.54
CA LEU A 152 2.11 0.52 21.00
C LEU A 152 3.62 0.72 21.19
N PRO A 153 4.14 1.94 21.03
CA PRO A 153 5.53 2.23 21.39
C PRO A 153 5.75 2.01 22.89
N THR A 154 6.94 1.51 23.22
CA THR A 154 7.40 1.42 24.61
C THR A 154 7.75 2.80 25.16
N GLN A 155 7.81 2.92 26.48
CA GLN A 155 8.21 4.17 27.13
C GLN A 155 9.62 4.62 26.69
N ASP A 156 10.55 3.68 26.57
CA ASP A 156 11.93 3.95 26.13
C ASP A 156 11.97 4.44 24.67
N GLU A 157 11.09 3.96 23.79
CA GLU A 157 10.96 4.44 22.41
C GLU A 157 10.40 5.86 22.35
N TYR A 158 9.41 6.20 23.20
CA TYR A 158 8.93 7.59 23.31
C TYR A 158 10.02 8.54 23.80
N GLU A 159 10.80 8.13 24.79
CA GLU A 159 11.90 8.94 25.34
C GLU A 159 13.04 9.17 24.35
N GLN A 160 13.25 8.24 23.41
CA GLN A 160 14.26 8.38 22.36
C GLN A 160 13.93 9.43 21.32
N VAL A 161 12.67 9.85 21.19
CA VAL A 161 12.23 10.79 20.14
C VAL A 161 11.81 12.14 20.70
N ARG A 162 11.19 12.17 21.89
CA ARG A 162 10.53 13.35 22.46
C ARG A 162 11.41 14.60 22.47
N GLY A 163 10.96 15.63 21.74
CA GLY A 163 11.59 16.94 21.66
C GLY A 163 12.88 16.99 20.81
N LEU A 164 13.20 15.92 20.06
CA LEU A 164 14.45 15.81 19.28
C LEU A 164 14.27 16.02 17.77
N GLY A 165 13.03 16.26 17.31
CA GLY A 165 12.69 16.46 15.91
C GLY A 165 12.45 15.16 15.15
N ILE A 166 11.90 15.26 13.93
CA ILE A 166 11.35 14.09 13.21
C ILE A 166 12.41 13.05 12.83
N ASP A 167 13.65 13.46 12.58
CA ASP A 167 14.75 12.56 12.24
C ASP A 167 15.17 11.65 13.40
N SER A 168 14.75 11.94 14.63
CA SER A 168 14.97 11.06 15.77
C SER A 168 14.23 9.71 15.65
N LEU A 169 13.25 9.61 14.74
CA LEU A 169 12.52 8.37 14.48
C LEU A 169 13.39 7.29 13.82
N ASP A 170 14.38 7.66 13.00
CA ASP A 170 15.14 6.72 12.17
C ASP A 170 15.66 5.48 12.94
N PRO A 171 16.40 5.60 14.07
CA PRO A 171 16.90 4.43 14.80
C PRO A 171 15.78 3.57 15.42
N VAL A 172 14.66 4.18 15.80
CA VAL A 172 13.51 3.45 16.39
C VAL A 172 12.77 2.68 15.30
N LEU A 173 12.55 3.30 14.14
CA LEU A 173 11.94 2.66 12.97
C LEU A 173 12.82 1.52 12.44
N ASP A 174 14.14 1.70 12.42
CA ASP A 174 15.08 0.64 12.04
C ASP A 174 14.96 -0.58 12.95
N ALA A 175 14.85 -0.38 14.26
CA ALA A 175 14.64 -1.47 15.21
C ALA A 175 13.30 -2.18 14.98
N MET A 176 12.21 -1.43 14.78
CA MET A 176 10.88 -1.98 14.48
C MET A 176 10.87 -2.80 13.18
N MET A 177 11.59 -2.34 12.15
CA MET A 177 11.71 -3.05 10.87
C MET A 177 12.58 -4.31 10.93
N GLN A 178 13.13 -4.68 12.10
CA GLN A 178 13.76 -5.98 12.34
C GLN A 178 12.80 -6.99 13.00
N GLU A 179 11.62 -6.56 13.47
CA GLU A 179 10.65 -7.42 14.12
C GLU A 179 9.89 -8.29 13.10
N ASP A 180 9.54 -9.53 13.49
CA ASP A 180 8.74 -10.46 12.66
C ASP A 180 7.38 -9.88 12.26
N ALA A 181 6.82 -9.00 13.09
CA ALA A 181 5.57 -8.29 12.82
C ALA A 181 5.68 -7.39 11.58
N PHE A 182 6.81 -6.70 11.37
CA PHE A 182 7.04 -5.89 10.18
C PHE A 182 7.03 -6.73 8.90
N TYR A 183 7.70 -7.89 8.92
CA TYR A 183 7.70 -8.78 7.75
C TYR A 183 6.34 -9.44 7.49
N SER A 184 5.50 -9.58 8.52
CA SER A 184 4.10 -9.98 8.36
C SER A 184 3.29 -8.89 7.68
N ARG A 185 3.46 -7.63 8.10
CA ARG A 185 2.84 -6.46 7.47
C ARG A 185 3.26 -6.28 6.01
N LEU A 186 4.54 -6.44 5.72
CA LEU A 186 5.08 -6.41 4.37
C LEU A 186 4.44 -7.50 3.47
N GLY A 187 4.23 -8.69 4.04
CA GLY A 187 3.53 -9.77 3.35
C GLY A 187 2.09 -9.42 2.99
N GLU A 188 1.38 -8.71 3.87
CA GLU A 188 0.02 -8.21 3.60
C GLU A 188 0.01 -7.20 2.44
N TRP A 189 0.95 -6.24 2.43
CA TRP A 189 1.07 -5.25 1.35
C TRP A 189 1.25 -5.91 -0.01
N TYR A 190 2.20 -6.83 -0.13
CA TYR A 190 2.49 -7.46 -1.41
C TYR A 190 1.47 -8.54 -1.79
N ASN A 191 0.74 -9.13 -0.84
CA ASN A 191 -0.37 -9.99 -1.20
C ASN A 191 -1.55 -9.21 -1.79
N ASP A 192 -1.77 -7.95 -1.41
CA ASP A 192 -2.77 -7.10 -2.08
C ASP A 192 -2.44 -6.90 -3.59
N LEU A 193 -1.18 -7.12 -4.00
CA LEU A 193 -0.75 -7.09 -5.40
C LEU A 193 -0.76 -8.50 -6.00
N PHE A 194 -0.04 -9.44 -5.38
CA PHE A 194 0.21 -10.77 -5.94
C PHE A 194 -1.02 -11.68 -5.85
N LEU A 195 -1.87 -11.49 -4.86
CA LEU A 195 -3.14 -12.21 -4.65
C LEU A 195 -2.96 -13.73 -4.62
N THR A 196 -1.78 -14.22 -4.21
CA THR A 196 -1.49 -15.66 -4.16
C THR A 196 -1.94 -16.30 -2.85
N ASP A 197 -2.33 -15.52 -1.84
CA ASP A 197 -3.03 -16.02 -0.66
C ASP A 197 -4.35 -16.70 -1.01
N ARG A 198 -4.84 -16.55 -2.24
CA ARG A 198 -5.92 -17.37 -2.80
C ARG A 198 -5.74 -18.85 -2.50
N TYR A 199 -4.50 -19.34 -2.55
CA TYR A 199 -4.17 -20.76 -2.58
C TYR A 199 -3.60 -21.30 -1.27
N VAL A 200 -3.71 -20.55 -0.16
CA VAL A 200 -3.17 -20.98 1.15
C VAL A 200 -3.97 -22.10 1.81
N GLY A 201 -5.19 -22.37 1.32
CA GLY A 201 -6.07 -23.42 1.85
C GLY A 201 -5.62 -24.83 1.44
N GLY A 202 -5.59 -25.76 2.40
CA GLY A 202 -5.38 -27.18 2.13
C GLY A 202 -4.10 -27.47 1.34
N THR A 203 -4.26 -28.02 0.13
CA THR A 203 -3.20 -28.27 -0.87
C THR A 203 -3.38 -27.46 -2.14
N GLU A 204 -4.22 -26.41 -2.14
CA GLU A 204 -4.64 -25.69 -3.34
C GLU A 204 -3.45 -25.19 -4.19
N ALA A 205 -2.37 -24.70 -3.58
CA ALA A 205 -1.19 -24.27 -4.33
C ALA A 205 -0.39 -25.46 -4.88
N LEU A 206 -0.25 -26.52 -4.10
CA LEU A 206 0.47 -27.73 -4.52
C LEU A 206 -0.25 -28.45 -5.66
N ASP A 207 -1.59 -28.46 -5.65
CA ASP A 207 -2.44 -29.11 -6.66
C ASP A 207 -2.35 -28.42 -8.03
N LEU A 208 -1.88 -27.17 -8.07
CA LEU A 208 -1.61 -26.43 -9.30
C LEU A 208 -0.26 -26.78 -9.93
N LEU A 209 0.65 -27.39 -9.18
CA LEU A 209 1.99 -27.74 -9.65
C LEU A 209 1.98 -29.09 -10.35
N TYR A 210 2.73 -29.19 -11.45
CA TYR A 210 2.78 -30.41 -12.24
C TYR A 210 3.70 -31.46 -11.59
N ALA A 211 3.12 -32.59 -11.18
CA ALA A 211 3.81 -33.63 -10.43
C ALA A 211 5.00 -34.27 -11.18
N GLU A 212 5.03 -34.26 -12.52
CA GLU A 212 6.20 -34.76 -13.26
C GLU A 212 7.42 -33.84 -13.09
N ASN A 213 7.21 -32.53 -12.92
CA ASN A 213 8.29 -31.58 -12.65
C ASN A 213 8.69 -31.58 -11.17
N TYR A 214 7.74 -31.91 -10.29
CA TYR A 214 7.90 -31.89 -8.84
C TYR A 214 7.42 -33.22 -8.22
N PRO A 215 8.22 -34.29 -8.28
CA PRO A 215 7.77 -35.62 -7.85
C PRO A 215 7.51 -35.74 -6.33
N ASN A 216 7.98 -34.78 -5.53
CA ASN A 216 7.89 -34.79 -4.07
C ASN A 216 6.75 -33.91 -3.50
N LEU A 217 5.84 -33.37 -4.34
CA LEU A 217 4.82 -32.40 -3.91
C LEU A 217 4.09 -32.79 -2.62
N TYR A 218 3.71 -34.07 -2.52
CA TYR A 218 2.93 -34.63 -1.42
C TYR A 218 3.77 -35.51 -0.47
N TRP A 219 5.06 -35.19 -0.27
CA TRP A 219 5.98 -35.98 0.58
C TRP A 219 5.41 -36.31 1.98
N PHE A 220 4.60 -35.40 2.53
CA PHE A 220 3.97 -35.53 3.84
C PHE A 220 2.95 -36.68 3.92
N GLU A 221 2.43 -37.20 2.81
CA GLU A 221 1.52 -38.35 2.81
C GLU A 221 2.19 -39.62 3.33
N ALA A 222 3.53 -39.68 3.30
CA ALA A 222 4.29 -40.76 3.93
C ALA A 222 4.33 -40.67 5.47
N THR A 223 3.93 -39.54 6.08
CA THR A 223 3.93 -39.34 7.53
C THR A 223 2.75 -40.07 8.18
N PRO A 224 2.98 -41.07 9.05
CA PRO A 224 1.88 -41.86 9.62
C PRO A 224 1.00 -41.08 10.61
N ASN A 225 1.62 -40.19 11.38
CA ASN A 225 0.90 -39.37 12.37
C ASN A 225 0.06 -38.31 11.64
N GLU A 226 -1.26 -38.34 11.83
CA GLU A 226 -2.22 -37.48 11.14
C GLU A 226 -2.03 -36.00 11.46
N SER A 227 -1.93 -35.63 12.74
CA SER A 227 -1.75 -34.22 13.14
C SER A 227 -0.43 -33.64 12.60
N LEU A 228 0.65 -34.42 12.63
CA LEU A 228 1.93 -34.00 12.06
C LEU A 228 1.84 -33.88 10.53
N ARG A 229 1.20 -34.86 9.87
CA ARG A 229 0.97 -34.84 8.41
C ARG A 229 0.16 -33.62 8.00
N ASP A 230 -0.87 -33.25 8.75
CA ASP A 230 -1.72 -32.09 8.45
C ASP A 230 -0.97 -30.77 8.61
N ASN A 231 -0.14 -30.65 9.66
CA ASN A 231 0.76 -29.50 9.81
C ASN A 231 1.77 -29.42 8.67
N GLN A 232 2.42 -30.53 8.31
CA GLN A 232 3.37 -30.58 7.19
C GLN A 232 2.70 -30.22 5.85
N ARG A 233 1.48 -30.73 5.59
CA ARG A 233 0.66 -30.39 4.43
C ARG A 233 0.40 -28.90 4.38
N ARG A 234 -0.14 -28.33 5.47
CA ARG A 234 -0.47 -26.90 5.58
C ARG A 234 0.74 -26.02 5.30
N TRP A 235 1.88 -26.29 5.94
CA TRP A 235 3.06 -25.43 5.80
C TRP A 235 3.79 -25.61 4.46
N SER A 236 3.73 -26.80 3.87
CA SER A 236 4.19 -27.02 2.48
C SER A 236 3.36 -26.18 1.50
N ASN A 237 2.03 -26.20 1.66
CA ASN A 237 1.12 -25.45 0.81
C ASN A 237 1.27 -23.93 0.99
N ILE A 238 1.31 -23.43 2.23
CA ILE A 238 1.51 -22.00 2.50
C ILE A 238 2.86 -21.53 1.93
N GLY A 239 3.92 -22.32 2.11
CA GLY A 239 5.24 -21.98 1.56
C GLY A 239 5.26 -21.93 0.03
N ALA A 240 4.49 -22.78 -0.64
CA ALA A 240 4.32 -22.73 -2.09
C ALA A 240 3.45 -21.54 -2.53
N ALA A 241 2.29 -21.33 -1.90
CA ALA A 241 1.36 -20.25 -2.21
C ALA A 241 2.00 -18.86 -2.06
N ARG A 242 2.80 -18.68 -1.01
CA ARG A 242 3.43 -17.40 -0.66
C ARG A 242 4.86 -17.26 -1.16
N ALA A 243 5.33 -18.06 -2.12
CA ALA A 243 6.74 -18.02 -2.52
C ALA A 243 7.20 -16.62 -3.00
N GLY A 244 6.44 -15.96 -3.88
CA GLY A 244 6.73 -14.57 -4.28
C GLY A 244 6.64 -13.55 -3.14
N VAL A 245 5.68 -13.69 -2.23
CA VAL A 245 5.56 -12.84 -1.03
C VAL A 245 6.73 -13.06 -0.07
N ASN A 246 7.15 -14.31 0.11
CA ASN A 246 8.29 -14.69 0.93
C ASN A 246 9.62 -14.22 0.31
N LEU A 247 9.72 -14.13 -1.02
CA LEU A 247 10.86 -13.50 -1.68
C LEU A 247 10.99 -12.03 -1.29
N VAL A 248 9.88 -11.28 -1.32
CA VAL A 248 9.85 -9.89 -0.85
C VAL A 248 10.32 -9.79 0.61
N LYS A 249 9.75 -10.60 1.51
CA LYS A 249 10.14 -10.64 2.92
C LYS A 249 11.63 -10.95 3.09
N TYR A 250 12.13 -11.97 2.39
CA TYR A 250 13.51 -12.41 2.48
C TYR A 250 14.50 -11.35 1.99
N VAL A 251 14.20 -10.68 0.88
CA VAL A 251 15.05 -9.61 0.34
C VAL A 251 15.16 -8.46 1.36
N VAL A 252 14.04 -8.01 1.93
CA VAL A 252 14.03 -6.92 2.92
C VAL A 252 14.66 -7.35 4.24
N GLN A 253 14.44 -8.58 4.69
CA GLN A 253 15.01 -9.11 5.94
C GLN A 253 16.54 -9.23 5.90
N ASN A 254 17.11 -9.44 4.71
CA ASN A 254 18.55 -9.62 4.54
C ASN A 254 19.23 -8.36 3.96
N ASP A 255 18.54 -7.20 4.02
CA ASP A 255 19.04 -5.90 3.54
C ASP A 255 19.62 -5.98 2.12
N LYS A 256 18.96 -6.75 1.26
CA LYS A 256 19.32 -6.94 -0.15
C LYS A 256 18.74 -5.83 -1.02
N PRO A 257 19.37 -5.49 -2.16
CA PRO A 257 18.77 -4.57 -3.13
C PRO A 257 17.38 -5.08 -3.52
N PHE A 258 16.37 -4.22 -3.39
CA PHE A 258 15.00 -4.64 -3.61
C PHE A 258 14.71 -5.10 -5.05
N THR A 259 15.53 -4.70 -6.02
CA THR A 259 15.53 -5.23 -7.40
C THR A 259 15.66 -6.76 -7.47
N GLU A 260 16.22 -7.40 -6.43
CA GLU A 260 16.35 -8.85 -6.31
C GLU A 260 15.00 -9.58 -6.31
N VAL A 261 13.88 -8.90 -6.00
CA VAL A 261 12.53 -9.48 -6.13
C VAL A 261 12.18 -9.89 -7.57
N LEU A 262 12.85 -9.30 -8.56
CA LEU A 262 12.74 -9.69 -9.98
C LEU A 262 13.96 -10.46 -10.47
N THR A 263 15.16 -10.12 -10.00
CA THR A 263 16.40 -10.67 -10.57
C THR A 263 16.94 -11.89 -9.85
N ALA A 264 16.35 -12.31 -8.73
CA ALA A 264 16.79 -13.49 -7.99
C ALA A 264 16.82 -14.72 -8.90
N ASP A 265 17.93 -15.47 -8.84
CA ASP A 265 18.10 -16.76 -9.52
C ASP A 265 17.72 -17.94 -8.61
N TYR A 266 16.99 -17.66 -7.54
CA TYR A 266 16.55 -18.59 -6.51
C TYR A 266 15.11 -18.30 -6.08
N MET A 267 14.44 -19.32 -5.58
CA MET A 267 13.14 -19.23 -4.92
C MET A 267 13.35 -19.25 -3.40
N VAL A 268 12.41 -18.67 -2.65
CA VAL A 268 12.46 -18.71 -1.18
C VAL A 268 11.53 -19.79 -0.66
N PHE A 269 12.07 -20.64 0.20
CA PHE A 269 11.37 -21.77 0.80
C PHE A 269 11.30 -21.64 2.32
N ASN A 270 10.27 -22.24 2.89
CA ASN A 270 10.30 -22.69 4.28
C ASN A 270 10.76 -24.18 4.32
N PRO A 271 11.02 -24.75 5.51
CA PRO A 271 11.50 -26.14 5.61
C PRO A 271 10.59 -27.19 4.95
N TYR A 272 9.30 -26.88 4.82
CA TYR A 272 8.28 -27.81 4.32
C TYR A 272 8.13 -27.73 2.79
N SER A 273 8.00 -26.53 2.23
CA SER A 273 7.86 -26.33 0.78
C SER A 273 9.13 -26.70 0.03
N ALA A 274 10.31 -26.53 0.64
CA ALA A 274 11.58 -27.01 0.07
C ALA A 274 11.53 -28.49 -0.32
N LYS A 275 10.94 -29.34 0.55
CA LYS A 275 10.77 -30.78 0.30
C LYS A 275 9.79 -31.05 -0.84
N SER A 276 8.66 -30.33 -0.89
CA SER A 276 7.68 -30.45 -1.98
C SER A 276 8.26 -30.11 -3.35
N TYR A 277 9.08 -29.06 -3.43
CA TYR A 277 9.78 -28.67 -4.66
C TYR A 277 11.02 -29.52 -4.96
N GLY A 278 11.43 -30.42 -4.07
CA GLY A 278 12.64 -31.21 -4.21
C GLY A 278 13.93 -30.37 -4.17
N ALA A 279 13.89 -29.20 -3.52
CA ALA A 279 15.05 -28.35 -3.33
C ALA A 279 15.97 -28.98 -2.27
N ALA A 280 17.25 -29.20 -2.61
CA ALA A 280 18.23 -29.79 -1.69
C ALA A 280 18.68 -28.76 -0.64
N MET A 281 17.86 -28.59 0.41
CA MET A 281 17.95 -27.49 1.38
C MET A 281 17.98 -27.94 2.84
N ASP A 282 17.90 -29.26 3.13
CA ASP A 282 17.71 -29.77 4.50
C ASP A 282 18.80 -29.30 5.49
N GLU A 283 20.03 -29.05 5.03
CA GLU A 283 21.14 -28.58 5.89
C GLU A 283 21.22 -27.04 6.04
N GLN A 284 20.31 -26.29 5.40
CA GLN A 284 20.35 -24.82 5.35
C GLN A 284 19.38 -24.15 6.34
N PHE A 285 18.45 -24.92 6.90
CA PHE A 285 17.53 -24.45 7.94
C PHE A 285 18.15 -24.68 9.32
N ALA A 286 18.12 -23.66 10.17
CA ALA A 286 18.56 -23.75 11.56
C ALA A 286 17.55 -24.54 12.40
N ASP A 287 16.26 -24.36 12.13
CA ASP A 287 15.17 -25.14 12.71
C ASP A 287 14.27 -25.69 11.59
N SER A 288 14.40 -27.00 11.31
CA SER A 288 13.60 -27.67 10.30
C SER A 288 12.11 -27.79 10.64
N GLU A 289 11.70 -27.39 11.85
CA GLU A 289 10.31 -27.36 12.30
C GLU A 289 9.71 -25.95 12.36
N ASP A 290 10.51 -24.90 12.10
CA ASP A 290 10.00 -23.53 12.06
C ASP A 290 9.44 -23.21 10.65
N PRO A 291 8.11 -23.09 10.47
CA PRO A 291 7.52 -22.76 9.17
C PRO A 291 7.79 -21.32 8.71
N ASN A 292 8.26 -20.44 9.61
CA ASN A 292 8.58 -19.06 9.32
C ASN A 292 10.04 -18.84 8.93
N GLU A 293 10.92 -19.83 9.14
CA GLU A 293 12.31 -19.74 8.68
C GLU A 293 12.36 -19.74 7.15
N LEU A 294 12.83 -18.65 6.56
CA LEU A 294 12.94 -18.49 5.12
C LEU A 294 14.39 -18.67 4.64
N ARG A 295 14.58 -19.52 3.62
CA ARG A 295 15.88 -19.74 2.97
C ARG A 295 15.77 -19.72 1.45
N ALA A 296 16.75 -19.08 0.83
CA ALA A 296 16.92 -19.03 -0.62
C ALA A 296 17.47 -20.35 -1.16
N GLY A 297 16.81 -20.94 -2.15
CA GLY A 297 17.23 -22.19 -2.79
C GLY A 297 16.93 -22.21 -4.28
N ARG A 298 17.60 -23.09 -5.04
CA ARG A 298 17.36 -23.24 -6.47
C ARG A 298 16.48 -24.46 -6.75
N LEU A 299 15.55 -24.30 -7.69
CA LEU A 299 14.77 -25.42 -8.21
C LEU A 299 15.69 -26.38 -9.00
N PRO A 300 15.40 -27.70 -8.97
CA PRO A 300 16.21 -28.69 -9.67
C PRO A 300 16.13 -28.54 -11.20
N GLY A 301 17.02 -29.24 -11.92
CA GLY A 301 16.96 -29.33 -13.38
C GLY A 301 17.42 -28.08 -14.14
N GLY A 302 18.05 -27.11 -13.46
CA GLY A 302 18.54 -25.88 -14.11
C GLY A 302 17.43 -24.89 -14.46
N TYR A 303 16.34 -24.88 -13.69
CA TYR A 303 15.24 -23.94 -13.86
C TYR A 303 15.76 -22.49 -13.93
N PRO A 304 15.47 -21.74 -15.01
CA PRO A 304 15.99 -20.38 -15.16
C PRO A 304 15.16 -19.41 -14.32
N HIS A 305 15.40 -19.35 -13.01
CA HIS A 305 14.62 -18.49 -12.12
C HIS A 305 14.91 -17.00 -12.34
N ALA A 306 13.89 -16.16 -12.14
CA ALA A 306 13.86 -14.70 -12.27
C ALA A 306 12.81 -14.14 -11.28
N GLY A 307 13.10 -14.30 -9.99
CA GLY A 307 12.25 -13.88 -8.88
C GLY A 307 10.76 -14.19 -9.10
N VAL A 308 9.91 -13.20 -8.78
CA VAL A 308 8.45 -13.32 -8.89
C VAL A 308 7.97 -13.64 -10.32
N LEU A 309 8.66 -13.17 -11.36
CA LEU A 309 8.23 -13.39 -12.76
C LEU A 309 8.30 -14.86 -13.16
N SER A 310 9.08 -15.66 -12.45
CA SER A 310 9.21 -17.11 -12.66
C SER A 310 8.65 -17.94 -11.52
N ASP A 311 7.93 -17.34 -10.57
CA ASP A 311 7.20 -18.10 -9.56
C ASP A 311 6.04 -18.86 -10.25
N PRO A 312 5.99 -20.19 -10.15
CA PRO A 312 4.90 -20.98 -10.73
C PRO A 312 3.52 -20.52 -10.26
N ILE A 313 3.35 -20.22 -8.97
CA ILE A 313 2.04 -19.85 -8.42
C ILE A 313 1.62 -18.46 -8.89
N TRP A 314 2.56 -17.52 -8.98
CA TRP A 314 2.29 -16.19 -9.54
C TRP A 314 1.84 -16.29 -11.01
N ASN A 315 2.54 -17.11 -11.81
CA ASN A 315 2.19 -17.32 -13.22
C ASN A 315 0.84 -18.02 -13.42
N ILE A 316 0.38 -18.82 -12.45
CA ILE A 316 -0.94 -19.43 -12.45
C ILE A 316 -2.01 -18.45 -11.99
N ARG A 317 -1.70 -17.61 -10.98
CA ARG A 317 -2.61 -16.55 -10.49
C ARG A 317 -2.95 -15.55 -11.59
N PHE A 318 -1.97 -15.24 -12.43
CA PHE A 318 -2.12 -14.39 -13.61
C PHE A 318 -1.99 -15.24 -14.88
N PRO A 319 -3.07 -15.96 -15.28
CA PRO A 319 -2.98 -16.97 -16.32
C PRO A 319 -2.78 -16.35 -17.70
N THR A 320 -2.28 -17.18 -18.60
CA THR A 320 -2.27 -16.95 -20.05
C THR A 320 -3.29 -17.87 -20.71
N THR A 321 -3.74 -17.50 -21.91
CA THR A 321 -4.60 -18.33 -22.75
C THR A 321 -4.14 -18.24 -24.21
N ALA A 322 -4.59 -19.16 -25.06
CA ALA A 322 -4.34 -19.11 -26.50
C ALA A 322 -4.67 -17.76 -27.19
N THR A 323 -5.59 -16.96 -26.64
CA THR A 323 -5.97 -15.63 -27.17
C THR A 323 -5.25 -14.48 -26.47
N ASN A 324 -5.04 -14.58 -25.16
CA ASN A 324 -4.37 -13.53 -24.39
C ASN A 324 -2.84 -13.55 -24.61
N ARG A 325 -2.23 -14.73 -24.82
CA ARG A 325 -0.81 -14.93 -25.13
C ARG A 325 0.11 -14.08 -24.23
N ASN A 326 -0.03 -14.24 -22.92
CA ASN A 326 0.70 -13.55 -21.84
C ASN A 326 0.42 -12.05 -21.63
N ARG A 327 -0.50 -11.43 -22.38
CA ARG A 327 -0.85 -10.00 -22.17
C ARG A 327 -1.39 -9.73 -20.76
N HIS A 328 -2.04 -10.68 -20.11
CA HIS A 328 -2.49 -10.53 -18.74
C HIS A 328 -1.32 -10.44 -17.75
N ARG A 329 -0.32 -11.32 -17.89
CA ARG A 329 0.93 -11.25 -17.12
C ARG A 329 1.66 -9.94 -17.37
N ALA A 330 1.81 -9.55 -18.63
CA ALA A 330 2.43 -8.28 -19.00
C ALA A 330 1.70 -7.08 -18.38
N ARG A 331 0.36 -7.06 -18.39
CA ARG A 331 -0.43 -6.03 -17.70
C ARG A 331 -0.10 -5.95 -16.21
N MET A 332 -0.01 -7.10 -15.53
CA MET A 332 0.32 -7.12 -14.10
C MET A 332 1.74 -6.65 -13.84
N ILE A 333 2.70 -7.01 -14.69
CA ILE A 333 4.08 -6.54 -14.58
C ILE A 333 4.15 -5.01 -14.70
N TYR A 334 3.47 -4.41 -15.69
CA TYR A 334 3.37 -2.95 -15.81
C TYR A 334 2.75 -2.30 -14.57
N ARG A 335 1.67 -2.89 -14.05
CA ARG A 335 0.96 -2.37 -12.88
C ARG A 335 1.80 -2.46 -11.60
N PHE A 336 2.49 -3.57 -11.38
CA PHE A 336 3.16 -3.86 -10.10
C PHE A 336 4.59 -3.35 -10.03
N PHE A 337 5.30 -3.30 -11.17
CA PHE A 337 6.74 -3.04 -11.19
C PHE A 337 7.14 -1.86 -12.07
N LEU A 338 6.20 -1.18 -12.73
CA LEU A 338 6.49 -0.03 -13.60
C LEU A 338 5.48 1.12 -13.44
N ALA A 339 4.70 1.14 -12.36
CA ALA A 339 3.74 2.20 -12.02
C ALA A 339 2.74 2.54 -13.16
N THR A 340 2.51 1.62 -14.10
CA THR A 340 1.81 1.90 -15.36
C THR A 340 0.52 1.10 -15.44
N ASP A 341 -0.63 1.77 -15.45
CA ASP A 341 -1.89 1.14 -15.83
C ASP A 341 -2.08 1.18 -17.36
N ILE A 342 -1.72 0.08 -18.00
CA ILE A 342 -1.84 -0.07 -19.46
C ILE A 342 -3.27 0.20 -19.98
N LEU A 343 -4.29 0.04 -19.14
CA LEU A 343 -5.68 0.27 -19.55
C LEU A 343 -6.04 1.74 -19.66
N ARG A 344 -5.23 2.65 -19.09
CA ARG A 344 -5.40 4.10 -19.18
C ARG A 344 -4.70 4.73 -20.39
N LEU A 345 -3.87 3.99 -21.12
CA LEU A 345 -3.07 4.52 -22.24
C LEU A 345 -3.88 4.94 -23.48
N ALA A 346 -5.17 4.61 -23.56
CA ALA A 346 -6.02 4.99 -24.68
C ALA A 346 -7.46 5.27 -24.22
N GLU A 347 -8.14 6.19 -24.90
CA GLU A 347 -9.56 6.48 -24.67
C GLU A 347 -10.43 5.25 -24.95
N ARG A 348 -11.43 5.05 -24.08
CA ARG A 348 -12.43 3.98 -24.21
C ARG A 348 -13.83 4.60 -24.11
N PRO A 349 -14.83 4.05 -24.82
CA PRO A 349 -14.80 2.83 -25.62
C PRO A 349 -14.27 3.04 -27.05
N ILE A 350 -13.64 1.99 -27.60
CA ILE A 350 -13.28 1.95 -29.02
C ILE A 350 -14.53 1.60 -29.83
N ASP A 351 -14.85 2.38 -30.86
CA ASP A 351 -15.94 2.06 -31.79
C ASP A 351 -15.59 0.80 -32.62
N PRO A 352 -16.33 -0.32 -32.46
CA PRO A 352 -16.02 -1.57 -33.15
C PRO A 352 -16.22 -1.47 -34.66
N THR A 353 -16.94 -0.46 -35.17
CA THR A 353 -17.11 -0.24 -36.61
C THR A 353 -15.84 0.27 -37.29
N ASN A 354 -14.89 0.80 -36.51
CA ASN A 354 -13.59 1.29 -36.99
C ASN A 354 -12.50 0.18 -37.01
N ILE A 355 -12.85 -1.07 -36.74
CA ILE A 355 -11.94 -2.22 -36.73
C ILE A 355 -12.17 -3.08 -37.98
N ALA A 356 -11.54 -2.68 -39.09
CA ALA A 356 -11.63 -3.41 -40.36
C ALA A 356 -10.38 -4.26 -40.67
N ASP A 357 -9.30 -4.09 -39.90
CA ASP A 357 -8.01 -4.74 -40.12
C ASP A 357 -8.04 -6.23 -39.79
N HIS A 358 -7.34 -7.04 -40.58
CA HIS A 358 -7.20 -8.48 -40.32
C HIS A 358 -6.46 -8.79 -39.01
N ASN A 359 -5.50 -7.95 -38.65
CA ASN A 359 -4.80 -8.01 -37.37
C ASN A 359 -4.79 -6.61 -36.74
N PRO A 360 -5.86 -6.22 -36.04
CA PRO A 360 -6.00 -4.86 -35.54
C PRO A 360 -4.96 -4.54 -34.47
N THR A 361 -4.53 -5.52 -33.68
CA THR A 361 -3.48 -5.31 -32.64
C THR A 361 -2.13 -4.88 -33.21
N MET A 362 -1.87 -5.20 -34.48
CA MET A 362 -0.65 -4.81 -35.18
C MET A 362 -0.83 -3.56 -36.05
N ASN A 363 -2.01 -3.37 -36.62
CA ASN A 363 -2.21 -2.46 -37.75
C ASN A 363 -3.25 -1.35 -37.51
N ASN A 364 -4.14 -1.49 -36.52
CA ASN A 364 -5.16 -0.49 -36.22
C ASN A 364 -4.66 0.47 -35.14
N GLU A 365 -4.65 1.77 -35.44
CA GLU A 365 -4.09 2.81 -34.56
C GLU A 365 -4.73 2.83 -33.16
N ASN A 366 -6.03 2.53 -33.05
CA ASN A 366 -6.73 2.47 -31.77
C ASN A 366 -6.29 1.28 -30.89
N CYS A 367 -5.78 0.21 -31.51
CA CYS A 367 -5.31 -0.98 -30.82
C CYS A 367 -3.80 -0.94 -30.59
N THR A 368 -3.02 -0.43 -31.55
CA THR A 368 -1.55 -0.40 -31.43
C THR A 368 -1.08 0.44 -30.25
N ALA A 369 -1.82 1.48 -29.87
CA ALA A 369 -1.51 2.36 -28.73
C ALA A 369 -1.21 1.61 -27.43
N CYS A 370 -1.90 0.50 -27.14
CA CYS A 370 -1.59 -0.36 -26.00
C CYS A 370 -0.75 -1.57 -26.43
N HIS A 371 -1.06 -2.17 -27.58
CA HIS A 371 -0.42 -3.41 -28.05
C HIS A 371 1.08 -3.28 -28.33
N ALA A 372 1.57 -2.09 -28.69
CA ALA A 372 3.01 -1.87 -28.82
C ALA A 372 3.78 -1.97 -27.51
N ALA A 373 3.18 -1.56 -26.39
CA ALA A 373 3.79 -1.70 -25.09
C ALA A 373 3.59 -3.12 -24.50
N ILE A 374 2.38 -3.69 -24.64
CA ILE A 374 2.05 -4.94 -23.95
C ILE A 374 2.52 -6.21 -24.69
N ASP A 375 2.50 -6.24 -26.02
CA ASP A 375 2.83 -7.46 -26.78
C ASP A 375 4.31 -7.86 -26.68
N PRO A 376 5.30 -6.95 -26.74
CA PRO A 376 6.70 -7.33 -26.55
C PRO A 376 6.97 -7.95 -25.18
N MET A 377 6.42 -7.35 -24.12
CA MET A 377 6.57 -7.87 -22.75
C MET A 377 5.87 -9.22 -22.59
N ALA A 378 4.70 -9.38 -23.20
CA ALA A 378 4.02 -10.67 -23.25
C ALA A 378 4.87 -11.74 -23.97
N GLY A 379 5.57 -11.34 -25.04
CA GLY A 379 6.57 -12.16 -25.72
C GLY A 379 7.76 -12.53 -24.83
N ALA A 380 8.23 -11.64 -23.98
CA ALA A 380 9.31 -11.97 -23.05
C ALA A 380 8.90 -12.99 -21.96
N MET A 381 7.59 -13.22 -21.78
CA MET A 381 7.03 -14.28 -20.92
C MET A 381 6.67 -15.56 -21.70
N MET A 382 7.13 -15.72 -22.96
CA MET A 382 6.75 -16.80 -23.86
C MET A 382 6.99 -18.23 -23.32
N ASN A 383 7.91 -18.39 -22.39
CA ASN A 383 8.30 -19.71 -21.89
C ASN A 383 7.39 -20.22 -20.75
N PHE A 384 6.29 -19.53 -20.42
CA PHE A 384 5.36 -19.99 -19.38
C PHE A 384 4.00 -20.34 -19.97
N ASN A 385 3.59 -21.60 -19.85
CA ASN A 385 2.33 -22.08 -20.41
C ASN A 385 1.10 -21.71 -19.55
N GLU A 386 -0.09 -22.18 -19.94
CA GLU A 386 -1.36 -21.94 -19.23
C GLU A 386 -1.39 -22.54 -17.81
N MET A 387 -0.57 -23.56 -17.54
CA MET A 387 -0.37 -24.16 -16.21
C MET A 387 0.78 -23.50 -15.43
N GLY A 388 1.32 -22.38 -15.91
CA GLY A 388 2.46 -21.68 -15.30
C GLY A 388 3.79 -22.44 -15.33
N GLN A 389 3.88 -23.53 -16.10
CA GLN A 389 5.11 -24.30 -16.23
C GLN A 389 6.08 -23.60 -17.18
N TYR A 390 7.37 -23.65 -16.85
CA TYR A 390 8.42 -23.25 -17.76
C TYR A 390 8.60 -24.30 -18.86
N VAL A 391 8.22 -23.96 -20.10
CA VAL A 391 8.35 -24.78 -21.30
C VAL A 391 8.72 -23.85 -22.47
N VAL A 392 9.89 -24.05 -23.06
CA VAL A 392 10.31 -23.28 -24.24
C VAL A 392 9.49 -23.74 -25.45
N PRO A 393 8.73 -22.85 -26.13
CA PRO A 393 7.92 -23.23 -27.29
C PRO A 393 8.78 -23.73 -28.45
N GLU A 394 8.44 -24.91 -29.01
CA GLU A 394 9.18 -25.50 -30.15
C GLU A 394 9.14 -24.61 -31.41
N ASP A 395 7.98 -24.01 -31.69
CA ASP A 395 7.76 -23.14 -32.84
C ASP A 395 8.19 -21.67 -32.59
N GLY A 396 8.71 -21.37 -31.40
CA GLY A 396 9.09 -20.02 -30.99
C GLY A 396 7.90 -19.09 -30.73
N TRP A 397 8.12 -17.78 -30.93
CA TRP A 397 7.09 -16.76 -30.69
C TRP A 397 6.14 -16.59 -31.87
N TYR A 398 4.91 -16.18 -31.55
CA TYR A 398 3.84 -15.99 -32.51
C TYR A 398 4.19 -14.93 -33.58
N PRO A 399 4.18 -15.28 -34.89
CA PRO A 399 4.58 -14.37 -35.97
C PRO A 399 3.54 -13.27 -36.25
N ASP A 400 2.31 -13.45 -35.78
CA ASP A 400 1.20 -12.49 -35.84
C ASP A 400 1.18 -11.53 -34.64
N MET A 401 2.15 -11.62 -33.72
CA MET A 401 2.35 -10.67 -32.62
C MET A 401 3.65 -9.89 -32.77
N ARG A 402 3.75 -8.79 -32.03
CA ARG A 402 5.01 -8.04 -31.91
C ARG A 402 6.09 -8.92 -31.30
N VAL A 403 7.33 -8.72 -31.73
CA VAL A 403 8.49 -9.49 -31.28
C VAL A 403 8.70 -9.36 -29.76
N PRO A 404 9.17 -10.43 -29.08
CA PRO A 404 9.50 -10.36 -27.66
C PRO A 404 10.48 -9.22 -27.36
N GLY A 405 10.21 -8.46 -26.30
CA GLY A 405 11.00 -7.27 -25.99
C GLY A 405 10.46 -6.46 -24.83
N PHE A 406 11.05 -5.30 -24.62
CA PHE A 406 10.64 -4.30 -23.65
C PHE A 406 11.01 -2.92 -24.19
N LYS A 407 10.03 -2.02 -24.27
CA LYS A 407 10.15 -0.73 -24.99
C LYS A 407 10.66 -0.94 -26.42
N ASP A 408 11.74 -0.27 -26.80
CA ASP A 408 12.40 -0.33 -28.11
C ASP A 408 13.41 -1.47 -28.24
N GLU A 409 13.75 -2.14 -27.13
CA GLU A 409 14.67 -3.27 -27.14
C GLU A 409 13.95 -4.60 -27.39
N THR A 410 14.56 -5.43 -28.25
CA THR A 410 14.08 -6.78 -28.54
C THR A 410 14.91 -7.80 -27.77
N VAL A 411 14.27 -8.89 -27.35
CA VAL A 411 15.00 -10.00 -26.72
C VAL A 411 15.96 -10.58 -27.77
N PRO A 412 17.26 -10.72 -27.46
CA PRO A 412 18.18 -11.40 -28.36
C PRO A 412 17.76 -12.85 -28.61
N PHE A 413 17.86 -13.34 -29.85
CA PHE A 413 17.39 -14.68 -30.22
C PHE A 413 18.03 -15.79 -29.38
N ASP A 414 19.32 -15.66 -29.05
CA ASP A 414 20.07 -16.57 -28.19
C ASP A 414 19.61 -16.55 -26.71
N GLN A 415 18.81 -15.55 -26.32
CA GLN A 415 18.21 -15.42 -25.00
C GLN A 415 16.73 -15.79 -24.96
N PHE A 416 16.12 -16.29 -26.04
CA PHE A 416 14.70 -16.65 -26.06
C PHE A 416 14.33 -17.67 -24.98
N ALA A 417 15.18 -18.66 -24.71
CA ALA A 417 14.95 -19.63 -23.64
C ALA A 417 14.93 -18.99 -22.23
N VAL A 418 15.51 -17.80 -22.06
CA VAL A 418 15.59 -17.08 -20.79
C VAL A 418 15.04 -15.65 -20.91
N ALA A 419 14.09 -15.45 -21.82
CA ALA A 419 13.55 -14.12 -22.15
C ALA A 419 12.97 -13.38 -20.93
N HIS A 420 12.42 -14.13 -19.96
CA HIS A 420 11.90 -13.59 -18.71
C HIS A 420 13.01 -13.11 -17.76
N GLN A 421 14.18 -13.77 -17.76
CA GLN A 421 15.37 -13.28 -17.03
C GLN A 421 15.92 -12.00 -17.65
N TRP A 422 15.89 -11.90 -18.99
CA TRP A 422 16.23 -10.66 -19.69
C TRP A 422 15.27 -9.53 -19.31
N LEU A 423 13.96 -9.80 -19.35
CA LEU A 423 12.91 -8.84 -18.97
C LEU A 423 13.07 -8.37 -17.52
N ALA A 424 13.30 -9.30 -16.58
CA ALA A 424 13.51 -8.96 -15.17
C ALA A 424 14.64 -7.95 -14.97
N LYS A 425 15.79 -8.16 -15.65
CA LYS A 425 16.93 -7.24 -15.60
C LYS A 425 16.62 -5.87 -16.20
N LYS A 426 15.81 -5.84 -17.27
CA LYS A 426 15.38 -4.57 -17.87
C LYS A 426 14.50 -3.78 -16.92
N ILE A 427 13.47 -4.41 -16.35
CA ILE A 427 12.55 -3.76 -15.40
C ILE A 427 13.31 -3.29 -14.15
N ALA A 428 14.20 -4.12 -13.59
CA ALA A 428 14.99 -3.75 -12.42
C ALA A 428 15.92 -2.54 -12.64
N GLY A 429 16.23 -2.19 -13.89
CA GLY A 429 17.04 -1.03 -14.26
C GLY A 429 16.23 0.20 -14.64
N GLU A 430 14.90 0.18 -14.50
CA GLU A 430 14.02 1.30 -14.85
C GLU A 430 13.73 2.20 -13.65
N ASP A 431 13.71 3.52 -13.87
CA ASP A 431 13.29 4.50 -12.86
C ASP A 431 11.85 4.22 -12.36
N LEU A 432 10.98 3.72 -13.26
CA LEU A 432 9.62 3.35 -12.93
C LEU A 432 9.52 2.18 -11.93
N PHE A 433 10.56 1.35 -11.79
CA PHE A 433 10.60 0.32 -10.75
C PHE A 433 10.70 0.93 -9.34
N ALA A 434 11.52 1.98 -9.20
CA ALA A 434 11.60 2.75 -7.96
C ALA A 434 10.25 3.40 -7.64
N VAL A 435 9.64 4.08 -8.62
CA VAL A 435 8.32 4.71 -8.46
C VAL A 435 7.26 3.69 -8.05
N ALA A 436 7.17 2.54 -8.74
CA ALA A 436 6.19 1.49 -8.41
C ALA A 436 6.35 0.95 -6.98
N THR A 437 7.60 0.79 -6.54
CA THR A 437 7.93 0.34 -5.18
C THR A 437 7.47 1.37 -4.15
N VAL A 438 7.83 2.65 -4.34
CA VAL A 438 7.42 3.73 -3.43
C VAL A 438 5.91 3.89 -3.38
N GLN A 439 5.22 3.84 -4.53
CA GLN A 439 3.76 3.89 -4.61
C GLN A 439 3.09 2.74 -3.83
N THR A 440 3.65 1.53 -3.89
CA THR A 440 3.16 0.37 -3.15
C THR A 440 3.30 0.58 -1.65
N VAL A 441 4.46 1.05 -1.18
CA VAL A 441 4.70 1.32 0.25
C VAL A 441 3.84 2.47 0.75
N PHE A 442 3.73 3.56 -0.01
CA PHE A 442 2.85 4.69 0.31
C PHE A 442 1.42 4.23 0.52
N THR A 443 0.88 3.48 -0.45
CA THR A 443 -0.48 2.92 -0.38
C THR A 443 -0.65 1.98 0.82
N GLY A 444 0.39 1.21 1.17
CA GLY A 444 0.40 0.29 2.30
C GLY A 444 0.43 0.96 3.67
N LEU A 445 1.10 2.11 3.78
CA LEU A 445 1.26 2.90 5.00
C LEU A 445 0.09 3.86 5.25
N THR A 446 -0.42 4.50 4.19
CA THR A 446 -1.44 5.55 4.33
C THR A 446 -2.84 5.06 4.00
N GLY A 447 -2.97 3.91 3.35
CA GLY A 447 -4.25 3.44 2.81
C GLY A 447 -4.80 4.32 1.70
N GLN A 448 -4.08 5.36 1.26
CA GLN A 448 -4.50 6.23 0.16
C GLN A 448 -4.10 5.62 -1.18
N ALA A 449 -4.95 5.78 -2.19
CA ALA A 449 -4.55 5.51 -3.56
C ALA A 449 -3.62 6.63 -4.04
N VAL A 450 -2.57 6.25 -4.78
CA VAL A 450 -1.70 7.23 -5.43
C VAL A 450 -2.50 7.99 -6.50
N MET A 451 -2.29 9.29 -6.54
CA MET A 451 -2.95 10.18 -7.50
C MET A 451 -2.37 9.97 -8.90
N TYR A 452 -3.25 10.01 -9.88
CA TYR A 452 -2.88 10.12 -11.29
C TYR A 452 -3.12 11.56 -11.73
N GLU A 453 -2.33 12.01 -12.71
CA GLU A 453 -2.52 13.32 -13.29
C GLU A 453 -3.97 13.48 -13.79
N PRO A 454 -4.69 14.53 -13.32
CA PRO A 454 -6.01 14.84 -13.85
C PRO A 454 -5.92 15.16 -15.34
N ASN A 455 -6.80 14.57 -16.15
CA ASN A 455 -6.80 14.73 -17.60
C ASN A 455 -8.03 15.47 -18.15
N ASP A 456 -9.03 15.77 -17.31
CA ASP A 456 -10.20 16.55 -17.68
C ASP A 456 -10.05 18.01 -17.23
N THR A 457 -9.58 18.87 -18.13
CA THR A 457 -9.41 20.31 -17.87
C THR A 457 -10.74 21.06 -17.74
N SER A 458 -11.87 20.41 -18.04
CA SER A 458 -13.21 21.01 -17.88
C SER A 458 -13.81 20.78 -16.48
N ASP A 459 -13.19 19.92 -15.67
CA ASP A 459 -13.56 19.70 -14.27
C ASP A 459 -13.40 21.00 -13.47
N PRO A 460 -14.45 21.50 -12.78
CA PRO A 460 -14.33 22.69 -11.92
C PRO A 460 -13.22 22.59 -10.87
N ASP A 461 -12.90 21.38 -10.42
CA ASP A 461 -11.88 21.11 -9.42
C ASP A 461 -10.50 20.81 -10.02
N TYR A 462 -10.34 20.88 -11.35
CA TYR A 462 -9.11 20.50 -12.06
C TYR A 462 -7.86 21.11 -11.44
N THR A 463 -7.89 22.42 -11.18
CA THR A 463 -6.73 23.16 -10.64
C THR A 463 -6.32 22.64 -9.27
N GLY A 464 -7.29 22.38 -8.37
CA GLY A 464 -7.01 21.85 -7.03
C GLY A 464 -6.49 20.41 -7.09
N LYS A 465 -7.17 19.54 -7.85
CA LYS A 465 -6.75 18.13 -8.03
C LYS A 465 -5.37 18.02 -8.66
N HIS A 466 -5.06 18.90 -9.60
CA HIS A 466 -3.79 18.93 -10.28
C HIS A 466 -2.67 19.40 -9.35
N LYS A 467 -2.90 20.47 -8.57
CA LYS A 467 -1.95 20.90 -7.54
C LYS A 467 -1.68 19.79 -6.52
N ALA A 468 -2.72 19.13 -6.01
CA ALA A 468 -2.59 18.00 -5.09
C ALA A 468 -1.71 16.87 -5.70
N PHE A 469 -1.99 16.51 -6.96
CA PHE A 469 -1.19 15.53 -7.70
C PHE A 469 0.27 15.94 -7.80
N GLU A 470 0.59 17.19 -8.16
CA GLU A 470 1.97 17.66 -8.27
C GLU A 470 2.75 17.55 -6.95
N ILE A 471 2.11 17.90 -5.82
CA ILE A 471 2.76 17.78 -4.51
C ILE A 471 3.07 16.31 -4.18
N GLN A 472 2.09 15.42 -4.38
CA GLN A 472 2.31 14.01 -4.08
C GLN A 472 3.33 13.37 -5.05
N ASP A 473 3.24 13.67 -6.34
CA ASP A 473 4.17 13.15 -7.35
C ASP A 473 5.60 13.60 -7.07
N ALA A 474 5.82 14.87 -6.68
CA ALA A 474 7.12 15.38 -6.29
C ALA A 474 7.69 14.61 -5.09
N MET A 475 6.92 14.48 -4.00
CA MET A 475 7.36 13.72 -2.82
C MET A 475 7.69 12.26 -3.16
N LEU A 476 6.83 11.58 -3.93
CA LEU A 476 7.04 10.18 -4.30
C LEU A 476 8.27 10.02 -5.21
N LYS A 477 8.55 10.98 -6.09
CA LYS A 477 9.75 11.00 -6.95
C LYS A 477 11.02 11.24 -6.14
N ASP A 478 11.00 12.12 -5.15
CA ASP A 478 12.14 12.37 -4.26
C ASP A 478 12.51 11.10 -3.49
N VAL A 479 11.51 10.40 -2.94
CA VAL A 479 11.72 9.11 -2.27
C VAL A 479 12.19 8.03 -3.26
N ALA A 480 11.68 8.01 -4.49
CA ALA A 480 12.12 7.07 -5.53
C ALA A 480 13.58 7.31 -5.97
N ALA A 481 14.01 8.56 -6.03
CA ALA A 481 15.41 8.93 -6.27
C ALA A 481 16.30 8.44 -5.12
N ALA A 482 15.93 8.71 -3.87
CA ALA A 482 16.66 8.26 -2.69
C ALA A 482 16.73 6.71 -2.60
N PHE A 483 15.66 6.01 -2.98
CA PHE A 483 15.65 4.55 -3.12
C PHE A 483 16.64 4.06 -4.17
N THR A 484 16.74 4.74 -5.31
CA THR A 484 17.68 4.36 -6.37
C THR A 484 19.13 4.61 -5.94
N GLU A 485 19.40 5.77 -5.34
CA GLU A 485 20.73 6.15 -4.84
C GLU A 485 21.24 5.26 -3.70
N SER A 486 20.32 4.75 -2.87
CA SER A 486 20.63 3.80 -1.79
C SER A 486 20.81 2.36 -2.26
N ASN A 487 20.94 2.12 -3.57
CA ASN A 487 21.03 0.78 -4.15
C ASN A 487 19.77 -0.07 -3.83
N SER A 488 18.61 0.56 -3.95
CA SER A 488 17.29 -0.05 -3.71
C SER A 488 17.07 -0.53 -2.27
N ASP A 489 17.45 0.26 -1.27
CA ASP A 489 17.13 -0.03 0.14
C ASP A 489 15.62 0.20 0.41
N PHE A 490 14.89 -0.89 0.60
CA PHE A 490 13.46 -0.84 0.88
C PHE A 490 13.13 -0.16 2.21
N LYS A 491 13.95 -0.34 3.25
CA LYS A 491 13.67 0.20 4.59
C LYS A 491 13.81 1.72 4.60
N LEU A 492 14.66 2.28 3.74
CA LEU A 492 14.73 3.73 3.50
C LEU A 492 13.40 4.30 3.02
N VAL A 493 12.74 3.65 2.06
CA VAL A 493 11.44 4.10 1.55
C VAL A 493 10.41 4.19 2.69
N VAL A 494 10.39 3.20 3.58
CA VAL A 494 9.47 3.19 4.73
C VAL A 494 9.75 4.37 5.67
N ARG A 495 11.02 4.66 5.99
CA ARG A 495 11.41 5.79 6.85
C ARG A 495 11.00 7.13 6.24
N GLU A 496 11.37 7.37 4.99
CA GLU A 496 11.10 8.65 4.32
C GLU A 496 9.60 8.92 4.18
N LEU A 497 8.81 7.89 3.86
CA LEU A 497 7.35 8.04 3.79
C LEU A 497 6.72 8.30 5.16
N ILE A 498 7.21 7.68 6.24
CA ILE A 498 6.71 7.96 7.61
C ILE A 498 7.05 9.39 8.05
N LYS A 499 8.22 9.91 7.66
CA LYS A 499 8.63 11.28 8.00
C LYS A 499 7.94 12.35 7.14
N SER A 500 7.39 11.96 5.98
CA SER A 500 6.69 12.87 5.07
C SER A 500 5.48 13.57 5.70
N GLU A 501 5.17 14.76 5.20
CA GLU A 501 4.00 15.55 5.59
C GLU A 501 2.70 14.80 5.28
N PHE A 502 2.66 13.95 4.25
CA PHE A 502 1.47 13.14 3.93
C PHE A 502 1.13 12.13 5.02
N PHE A 503 2.13 11.45 5.60
CA PHE A 503 1.89 10.50 6.68
C PHE A 503 1.55 11.20 8.00
N ARG A 504 2.17 12.36 8.22
CA ARG A 504 2.07 13.16 9.44
C ARG A 504 0.92 14.15 9.43
N ALA A 505 0.27 14.41 8.30
CA ALA A 505 -0.88 15.31 8.26
C ALA A 505 -1.98 14.80 9.19
N LYS A 506 -2.41 15.65 10.12
CA LYS A 506 -3.38 15.33 11.17
C LYS A 506 -4.69 16.04 10.94
N ASN A 507 -4.65 17.34 10.70
CA ASN A 507 -5.83 18.18 10.51
C ASN A 507 -5.47 19.45 9.75
N ALA A 508 -6.46 20.19 9.29
CA ALA A 508 -6.23 21.56 8.84
C ALA A 508 -6.06 22.49 10.06
N SER A 509 -5.12 23.43 10.00
CA SER A 509 -4.88 24.42 11.06
C SER A 509 -6.06 25.38 11.21
N GLU A 510 -6.74 25.67 10.10
CA GLU A 510 -8.00 26.42 10.01
C GLU A 510 -8.97 25.71 9.06
N ALA A 511 -10.24 26.15 9.03
CA ALA A 511 -11.21 25.61 8.10
C ALA A 511 -10.77 25.86 6.65
N ILE A 512 -10.52 24.79 5.88
CA ILE A 512 -10.12 24.88 4.47
C ILE A 512 -11.29 25.52 3.68
N PRO A 513 -11.06 26.64 2.97
CA PRO A 513 -12.06 27.23 2.10
C PRO A 513 -12.58 26.24 1.05
N ASP A 514 -13.88 26.31 0.70
CA ASP A 514 -14.51 25.39 -0.26
C ASP A 514 -13.78 25.34 -1.61
N ASP A 515 -13.22 26.47 -2.06
CA ASP A 515 -12.46 26.59 -3.31
C ASP A 515 -11.06 25.95 -3.27
N LYS A 516 -10.59 25.55 -2.07
CA LYS A 516 -9.36 24.78 -1.85
C LYS A 516 -9.61 23.33 -1.45
N ALA A 517 -10.86 22.90 -1.28
CA ALA A 517 -11.18 21.55 -0.81
C ALA A 517 -10.57 20.45 -1.69
N ALA A 518 -10.60 20.64 -3.02
CA ALA A 518 -10.00 19.71 -3.98
C ALA A 518 -8.46 19.64 -3.91
N GLU A 519 -7.81 20.73 -3.48
CA GLU A 519 -6.36 20.81 -3.30
C GLU A 519 -5.88 19.98 -2.10
N TYR A 520 -6.66 19.95 -1.01
CA TYR A 520 -6.31 19.25 0.22
C TYR A 520 -7.00 17.89 0.41
N PHE A 521 -7.78 17.42 -0.57
CA PHE A 521 -8.60 16.21 -0.45
C PHE A 521 -7.81 14.96 -0.05
N THR A 522 -6.54 14.88 -0.41
CA THR A 522 -5.65 13.74 -0.11
C THR A 522 -4.76 13.97 1.12
N VAL A 523 -4.79 15.15 1.73
CA VAL A 523 -3.99 15.51 2.90
C VAL A 523 -4.76 15.18 4.18
N GLY A 524 -4.10 14.54 5.15
CA GLY A 524 -4.67 14.33 6.48
C GLY A 524 -5.76 13.26 6.58
N THR A 525 -5.93 12.40 5.57
CA THR A 525 -6.86 11.28 5.70
C THR A 525 -6.23 10.18 6.55
N ALA A 526 -6.73 10.02 7.78
CA ALA A 526 -6.42 8.88 8.62
C ALA A 526 -6.89 7.60 7.90
N GLN A 527 -6.04 6.59 7.86
CA GLN A 527 -6.35 5.31 7.24
C GLN A 527 -7.40 4.60 8.07
N PHE A 528 -8.57 4.28 7.49
CA PHE A 528 -9.45 3.30 8.09
C PHE A 528 -8.73 1.94 8.18
N LEU A 529 -8.60 1.41 9.39
CA LEU A 529 -7.75 0.27 9.64
C LEU A 529 -8.31 -1.00 8.97
N PRO A 530 -7.51 -1.70 8.14
CA PRO A 530 -7.91 -2.99 7.61
C PRO A 530 -8.04 -4.01 8.75
N PRO A 531 -8.78 -5.12 8.53
CA PRO A 531 -9.07 -6.09 9.59
C PRO A 531 -7.82 -6.62 10.30
N GLU A 532 -6.73 -6.85 9.55
CA GLU A 532 -5.44 -7.29 10.07
C GLU A 532 -4.82 -6.30 11.06
N GLN A 533 -4.86 -5.01 10.75
CA GLN A 533 -4.33 -3.97 11.63
C GLN A 533 -5.23 -3.72 12.84
N LEU A 534 -6.55 -3.66 12.63
CA LEU A 534 -7.48 -3.46 13.75
C LEU A 534 -7.42 -4.62 14.75
N SER A 535 -7.30 -5.87 14.28
CA SER A 535 -7.14 -7.03 15.16
C SER A 535 -5.93 -6.89 16.08
N ARG A 536 -4.78 -6.50 15.51
CA ARG A 536 -3.54 -6.27 16.28
C ARG A 536 -3.67 -5.07 17.24
N LYS A 537 -4.28 -3.96 16.79
CA LYS A 537 -4.51 -2.78 17.65
C LYS A 537 -5.40 -3.11 18.85
N ILE A 538 -6.45 -3.92 18.66
CA ILE A 538 -7.31 -4.39 19.76
C ILE A 538 -6.49 -5.13 20.81
N GLU A 539 -5.66 -6.10 20.39
CA GLU A 539 -4.83 -6.86 21.31
C GLU A 539 -3.75 -5.99 21.98
N ALA A 540 -3.10 -5.10 21.23
CA ALA A 540 -2.07 -4.19 21.74
C ALA A 540 -2.60 -3.22 22.80
N VAL A 541 -3.82 -2.72 22.63
CA VAL A 541 -4.42 -1.76 23.56
C VAL A 541 -5.07 -2.47 24.75
N THR A 542 -5.76 -3.59 24.52
CA THR A 542 -6.57 -4.22 25.56
C THR A 542 -5.91 -5.42 26.24
N GLY A 543 -4.80 -5.91 25.70
CA GLY A 543 -4.12 -7.13 26.14
C GLY A 543 -4.78 -8.44 25.68
N TYR A 544 -5.91 -8.36 24.95
CA TYR A 544 -6.68 -9.53 24.54
C TYR A 544 -7.16 -9.41 23.08
N PRO A 545 -7.09 -10.50 22.29
CA PRO A 545 -7.61 -10.51 20.92
C PRO A 545 -9.13 -10.68 20.89
N TRP A 546 -9.78 -10.10 19.86
CA TRP A 546 -11.22 -10.26 19.67
C TRP A 546 -11.56 -11.58 18.98
N ARG A 547 -11.68 -12.65 19.79
CA ARG A 547 -12.00 -14.02 19.36
C ARG A 547 -12.72 -14.84 20.43
N GLN A 548 -13.26 -15.98 20.03
CA GLN A 548 -14.05 -16.84 20.93
C GLN A 548 -13.24 -17.46 22.08
N ASN A 549 -12.00 -17.91 21.82
CA ASN A 549 -11.11 -18.54 22.78
C ASN A 549 -9.65 -18.44 22.28
N PRO A 550 -8.63 -18.75 23.10
CA PRO A 550 -7.21 -18.57 22.74
C PRO A 550 -6.71 -19.33 21.52
N THR A 551 -7.43 -20.36 21.06
CA THR A 551 -7.02 -21.18 19.91
C THR A 551 -7.79 -20.85 18.63
N SER A 552 -8.84 -20.03 18.74
CA SER A 552 -9.63 -19.59 17.59
C SER A 552 -8.91 -18.52 16.78
N THR A 553 -9.27 -18.42 15.50
CA THR A 553 -8.93 -17.27 14.67
C THR A 553 -9.71 -16.04 15.16
N ASP A 554 -9.06 -14.88 15.11
CA ASP A 554 -9.71 -13.59 15.35
C ASP A 554 -10.90 -13.37 14.43
N TYR A 555 -11.98 -12.78 14.97
CA TYR A 555 -13.21 -12.59 14.19
C TYR A 555 -12.98 -11.72 12.96
N LEU A 556 -12.10 -10.73 13.05
CA LEU A 556 -11.69 -9.87 11.93
C LEU A 556 -10.83 -10.60 10.89
N LEU A 557 -10.22 -11.73 11.22
CA LEU A 557 -9.34 -12.48 10.32
C LEU A 557 -10.01 -13.74 9.76
N SER A 558 -11.17 -14.11 10.30
CA SER A 558 -11.95 -15.26 9.86
C SER A 558 -12.81 -14.90 8.63
N GLY A 559 -12.62 -15.65 7.55
CA GLY A 559 -13.47 -15.56 6.35
C GLY A 559 -14.92 -16.01 6.57
N ASN A 560 -15.18 -16.78 7.64
CA ASN A 560 -16.53 -17.21 8.02
C ASN A 560 -17.23 -16.19 8.94
N GLU A 561 -16.53 -15.13 9.36
CA GLU A 561 -17.02 -14.11 10.29
C GLU A 561 -16.91 -12.73 9.63
N TYR A 562 -15.95 -11.89 10.02
CA TYR A 562 -15.93 -10.48 9.62
C TYR A 562 -14.85 -10.05 8.65
N ARG A 563 -13.90 -10.91 8.27
CA ARG A 563 -12.78 -10.50 7.41
C ARG A 563 -13.24 -9.74 6.17
N ILE A 564 -14.18 -10.31 5.43
CA ILE A 564 -14.70 -9.70 4.21
C ILE A 564 -15.61 -8.50 4.52
N PHE A 565 -16.53 -8.64 5.49
CA PHE A 565 -17.47 -7.58 5.82
C PHE A 565 -16.82 -6.33 6.43
N PHE A 566 -15.61 -6.46 6.96
CA PHE A 566 -14.79 -5.37 7.50
C PHE A 566 -13.71 -4.88 6.51
N GLY A 567 -13.78 -5.26 5.23
CA GLY A 567 -12.95 -4.68 4.17
C GLY A 567 -11.66 -5.44 3.85
N GLY A 568 -11.46 -6.63 4.42
CA GLY A 568 -10.40 -7.55 4.02
C GLY A 568 -10.70 -8.25 2.69
N ILE A 569 -9.68 -8.93 2.16
CA ILE A 569 -9.73 -9.63 0.86
C ILE A 569 -9.62 -11.15 1.05
N ASP A 570 -10.18 -11.93 0.12
CA ASP A 570 -9.93 -13.38 0.00
C ASP A 570 -8.86 -13.71 -1.05
N SER A 571 -8.39 -12.69 -1.78
CA SER A 571 -7.47 -12.82 -2.92
C SER A 571 -8.02 -13.65 -4.08
N ASP A 572 -9.31 -14.00 -4.07
CA ASP A 572 -10.03 -14.77 -5.09
C ASP A 572 -11.02 -13.89 -5.86
N SER A 573 -12.18 -13.70 -5.23
CA SER A 573 -13.36 -13.01 -5.73
C SER A 573 -13.39 -11.56 -5.26
N ILE A 574 -12.73 -11.30 -4.12
CA ILE A 574 -12.55 -9.99 -3.51
C ILE A 574 -11.04 -9.76 -3.48
N VAL A 575 -10.58 -8.94 -4.41
CA VAL A 575 -9.16 -8.68 -4.68
C VAL A 575 -8.73 -7.26 -4.30
N GLU A 576 -9.68 -6.41 -3.91
CA GLU A 576 -9.43 -5.03 -3.50
C GLU A 576 -10.09 -4.79 -2.14
N ARG A 577 -9.37 -4.07 -1.27
CA ARG A 577 -9.88 -3.72 0.06
C ARG A 577 -10.94 -2.64 -0.04
N ILE A 578 -11.98 -2.75 0.77
CA ILE A 578 -12.90 -1.63 1.00
C ILE A 578 -12.26 -0.74 2.06
N ARG A 579 -11.85 0.46 1.66
CA ARG A 579 -11.14 1.42 2.53
C ARG A 579 -12.03 2.52 3.07
N GLU A 580 -13.24 2.65 2.53
CA GLU A 580 -14.24 3.59 3.02
C GLU A 580 -15.20 2.89 3.99
N PRO A 581 -15.39 3.41 5.21
CA PRO A 581 -16.27 2.81 6.19
C PRO A 581 -17.73 2.87 5.70
N ASN A 582 -18.47 1.78 5.92
CA ASN A 582 -19.89 1.70 5.62
C ASN A 582 -20.71 1.23 6.84
N GLY A 583 -22.04 1.21 6.70
CA GLY A 583 -22.94 0.86 7.80
C GLY A 583 -22.70 -0.54 8.40
N ILE A 584 -22.25 -1.52 7.61
CA ILE A 584 -21.93 -2.86 8.13
C ILE A 584 -20.68 -2.79 9.01
N MET A 585 -19.64 -2.11 8.54
CA MET A 585 -18.40 -1.91 9.30
C MET A 585 -18.65 -1.18 10.61
N ALA A 586 -19.49 -0.13 10.61
CA ALA A 586 -19.88 0.59 11.82
C ALA A 586 -20.57 -0.31 12.85
N ASN A 587 -21.46 -1.22 12.41
CA ASN A 587 -22.12 -2.18 13.30
C ASN A 587 -21.14 -3.23 13.85
N ILE A 588 -20.18 -3.68 13.03
CA ILE A 588 -19.12 -4.60 13.48
C ILE A 588 -18.25 -3.91 14.53
N ALA A 589 -17.84 -2.67 14.30
CA ALA A 589 -17.06 -1.89 15.26
C ALA A 589 -17.84 -1.65 16.56
N ALA A 590 -19.13 -1.34 16.49
CA ALA A 590 -19.97 -1.19 17.69
C ALA A 590 -20.08 -2.50 18.49
N ARG A 591 -20.25 -3.64 17.81
CA ARG A 591 -20.26 -4.97 18.45
C ARG A 591 -18.91 -5.27 19.11
N MET A 592 -17.82 -5.08 18.37
CA MET A 592 -16.44 -5.28 18.83
C MET A 592 -16.15 -4.45 20.07
N SER A 593 -16.52 -3.16 20.05
CA SER A 593 -16.33 -2.24 21.18
C SER A 593 -17.04 -2.73 22.43
N ASN A 594 -18.31 -3.16 22.31
CA ASN A 594 -19.09 -3.64 23.44
C ASN A 594 -18.57 -4.98 24.00
N GLU A 595 -18.27 -5.95 23.11
CA GLU A 595 -17.74 -7.25 23.51
C GLU A 595 -16.37 -7.12 24.18
N MET A 596 -15.44 -6.37 23.57
CA MET A 596 -14.11 -6.18 24.12
C MET A 596 -14.16 -5.44 25.46
N SER A 597 -14.99 -4.41 25.59
CA SER A 597 -15.17 -3.72 26.88
C SER A 597 -15.65 -4.65 27.98
N CYS A 598 -16.65 -5.49 27.68
CA CYS A 598 -17.11 -6.55 28.59
C CYS A 598 -15.96 -7.51 28.94
N TRP A 599 -15.20 -7.99 27.97
CA TRP A 599 -14.20 -9.04 28.20
C TRP A 599 -12.97 -8.54 28.95
N THR A 600 -12.51 -7.32 28.70
CA THR A 600 -11.20 -6.90 29.18
C THR A 600 -11.26 -6.13 30.50
N THR A 601 -12.35 -5.41 30.77
CA THR A 601 -12.42 -4.51 31.94
C THR A 601 -12.19 -5.23 33.26
N ALA A 602 -12.98 -6.26 33.57
CA ALA A 602 -12.81 -7.02 34.83
C ALA A 602 -11.51 -7.84 34.86
N ARG A 603 -10.99 -8.23 33.69
CA ARG A 603 -9.74 -9.01 33.58
C ARG A 603 -8.51 -8.14 33.83
N ASP A 604 -8.55 -6.88 33.42
CA ASP A 604 -7.49 -5.93 33.75
C ASP A 604 -7.47 -5.67 35.26
N PHE A 605 -8.64 -5.41 35.88
CA PHE A 605 -8.73 -5.27 37.34
C PHE A 605 -8.32 -6.51 38.14
N SER A 606 -8.44 -7.71 37.57
CA SER A 606 -7.96 -8.92 38.24
C SER A 606 -6.45 -9.07 38.22
N ASN A 607 -5.72 -8.24 37.47
CA ASN A 607 -4.26 -8.14 37.54
C ASN A 607 -3.83 -7.18 38.66
N GLU A 608 -2.60 -7.39 39.15
CA GLU A 608 -1.96 -6.46 40.08
C GLU A 608 -1.73 -5.10 39.38
N PRO A 609 -1.79 -3.96 40.09
CA PRO A 609 -1.71 -2.64 39.47
C PRO A 609 -0.54 -2.42 38.49
N PRO A 610 0.70 -2.91 38.74
CA PRO A 610 1.81 -2.76 37.78
C PRO A 610 1.64 -3.56 36.48
N ASP A 611 0.78 -4.57 36.47
CA ASP A 611 0.52 -5.45 35.33
C ASP A 611 -0.75 -5.04 34.56
N ARG A 612 -1.42 -3.95 34.99
CA ARG A 612 -2.63 -3.42 34.35
C ARG A 612 -2.28 -2.56 33.12
N LEU A 613 -3.03 -2.76 32.04
CA LEU A 613 -2.94 -1.98 30.82
C LEU A 613 -4.01 -0.89 30.73
N LEU A 614 -5.12 -0.99 31.48
CA LEU A 614 -6.27 -0.10 31.33
C LEU A 614 -6.53 0.75 32.58
N PHE A 615 -6.36 0.18 33.77
CA PHE A 615 -6.75 0.84 35.03
C PHE A 615 -5.60 0.97 36.06
N PRO A 616 -4.49 1.66 35.73
CA PRO A 616 -3.35 1.81 36.65
C PRO A 616 -3.60 2.75 37.83
N PHE A 617 -4.60 3.65 37.77
CA PHE A 617 -4.80 4.70 38.78
C PHE A 617 -6.04 4.54 39.64
N VAL A 618 -6.82 3.49 39.44
CA VAL A 618 -8.10 3.25 40.15
C VAL A 618 -8.25 1.78 40.53
N GLU A 619 -9.12 1.54 41.50
CA GLU A 619 -9.53 0.21 41.97
C GLU A 619 -11.05 0.02 41.81
N PRO A 620 -11.55 -1.24 41.85
CA PRO A 620 -12.99 -1.49 41.79
C PRO A 620 -13.81 -0.83 42.92
N ASP A 621 -13.18 -0.48 44.04
CA ASP A 621 -13.77 0.24 45.18
C ASP A 621 -13.45 1.76 45.19
N SER A 622 -12.94 2.30 44.08
CA SER A 622 -12.74 3.75 43.89
C SER A 622 -14.08 4.47 43.66
N LEU A 623 -14.81 4.73 44.75
CA LEU A 623 -16.12 5.38 44.71
C LEU A 623 -16.00 6.92 44.72
N PRO A 624 -16.66 7.63 43.78
CA PRO A 624 -16.57 9.09 43.64
C PRO A 624 -17.33 9.85 44.73
N GLU A 625 -18.22 9.17 45.46
CA GLU A 625 -19.08 9.71 46.49
C GLU A 625 -19.07 8.80 47.73
N ASP A 626 -19.20 9.40 48.92
CA ASP A 626 -19.38 8.68 50.18
C ASP A 626 -20.82 8.11 50.31
N ASP A 627 -21.08 7.36 51.38
CA ASP A 627 -22.41 6.77 51.66
C ASP A 627 -23.53 7.82 51.82
N ASN A 628 -23.18 9.10 52.02
CA ASN A 628 -24.14 10.21 52.12
C ASN A 628 -24.32 10.95 50.77
N GLY A 629 -23.66 10.52 49.70
CA GLY A 629 -23.68 11.17 48.39
C GLY A 629 -22.80 12.41 48.29
N ASN A 630 -21.85 12.62 49.20
CA ASN A 630 -20.88 13.71 49.10
C ASN A 630 -19.71 13.28 48.22
N ALA A 631 -19.32 14.13 47.27
CA ALA A 631 -18.15 13.93 46.43
C ALA A 631 -16.86 13.71 47.25
N ILE A 632 -16.02 12.78 46.81
CA ILE A 632 -14.68 12.49 47.36
C ILE A 632 -13.64 13.00 46.35
N PRO A 633 -13.10 14.23 46.50
CA PRO A 633 -12.29 14.86 45.46
C PRO A 633 -11.08 14.05 45.02
N ALA A 634 -10.36 13.43 45.96
CA ALA A 634 -9.17 12.64 45.64
C ALA A 634 -9.48 11.41 44.75
N VAL A 635 -10.66 10.79 44.90
CA VAL A 635 -11.07 9.66 44.06
C VAL A 635 -11.53 10.15 42.69
N ILE A 636 -12.22 11.29 42.64
CA ILE A 636 -12.61 11.93 41.38
C ILE A 636 -11.37 12.28 40.56
N ASP A 637 -10.33 12.84 41.19
CA ASP A 637 -9.06 13.17 40.54
C ASP A 637 -8.37 11.91 39.99
N ALA A 638 -8.39 10.80 40.75
CA ALA A 638 -7.85 9.51 40.30
C ALA A 638 -8.62 8.91 39.10
N ILE A 639 -9.95 8.99 39.11
CA ILE A 639 -10.80 8.56 37.99
C ILE A 639 -10.49 9.41 36.75
N LYS A 640 -10.37 10.73 36.89
CA LYS A 640 -10.01 11.62 35.78
C LYS A 640 -8.60 11.33 35.24
N ALA A 641 -7.63 11.05 36.11
CA ALA A 641 -6.29 10.63 35.70
C ALA A 641 -6.31 9.31 34.93
N ASN A 642 -7.14 8.33 35.33
CA ASN A 642 -7.30 7.10 34.57
C ASN A 642 -8.00 7.30 33.23
N ILE A 643 -8.96 8.22 33.15
CA ILE A 643 -9.59 8.62 31.89
C ILE A 643 -8.56 9.25 30.96
N GLN A 644 -7.75 10.20 31.45
CA GLN A 644 -6.66 10.82 30.67
C GLN A 644 -5.69 9.76 30.14
N TYR A 645 -5.31 8.80 30.99
CA TYR A 645 -4.49 7.68 30.58
C TYR A 645 -5.14 6.85 29.46
N LEU A 646 -6.42 6.50 29.58
CA LEU A 646 -7.14 5.73 28.56
C LEU A 646 -7.28 6.51 27.24
N HIS A 647 -7.47 7.83 27.27
CA HIS A 647 -7.47 8.65 26.05
C HIS A 647 -6.14 8.53 25.29
N PHE A 648 -5.01 8.58 26.00
CA PHE A 648 -3.71 8.38 25.37
C PHE A 648 -3.46 6.92 24.97
N HIS A 649 -3.72 5.97 25.87
CA HIS A 649 -3.43 4.55 25.67
C HIS A 649 -4.29 3.93 24.55
N VAL A 650 -5.59 4.23 24.51
CA VAL A 650 -6.54 3.69 23.53
C VAL A 650 -6.52 4.51 22.23
N LEU A 651 -6.57 5.84 22.32
CA LEU A 651 -6.79 6.71 21.15
C LEU A 651 -5.53 7.45 20.67
N GLY A 652 -4.42 7.40 21.43
CA GLY A 652 -3.23 8.20 21.14
C GLY A 652 -3.40 9.70 21.40
N GLU A 653 -4.50 10.09 22.05
CA GLU A 653 -4.83 11.49 22.30
C GLU A 653 -4.20 11.97 23.61
N LYS A 654 -3.30 12.95 23.52
CA LYS A 654 -2.75 13.64 24.70
C LYS A 654 -3.68 14.78 25.08
N LEU A 655 -4.29 14.70 26.25
CA LEU A 655 -5.17 15.72 26.81
C LEU A 655 -4.63 16.20 28.15
N GLU A 656 -4.86 17.46 28.48
CA GLU A 656 -4.68 17.97 29.84
C GLU A 656 -5.81 17.48 30.76
N LEU A 657 -5.57 17.44 32.08
CA LEU A 657 -6.56 16.93 33.05
C LEU A 657 -7.84 17.77 33.12
N ASP A 658 -7.77 19.05 32.76
CA ASP A 658 -8.89 19.99 32.72
C ASP A 658 -9.50 20.13 31.31
N ASP A 659 -9.10 19.28 30.36
CA ASP A 659 -9.67 19.29 29.01
C ASP A 659 -11.17 18.93 29.05
N PRO A 660 -12.04 19.67 28.33
CA PRO A 660 -13.48 19.38 28.27
C PRO A 660 -13.82 17.95 27.85
N GLN A 661 -12.96 17.30 27.08
CA GLN A 661 -13.13 15.92 26.65
C GLN A 661 -12.95 14.92 27.81
N ILE A 662 -12.04 15.19 28.75
CA ILE A 662 -11.91 14.41 30.00
C ILE A 662 -13.18 14.56 30.84
N ASP A 663 -13.71 15.78 30.96
CA ASP A 663 -14.96 16.04 31.69
C ASP A 663 -16.16 15.32 31.05
N ARG A 664 -16.24 15.22 29.73
CA ARG A 664 -17.28 14.46 29.03
C ARG A 664 -17.20 12.97 29.30
N THR A 665 -16.01 12.39 29.24
CA THR A 665 -15.81 10.97 29.55
C THR A 665 -16.08 10.68 31.02
N TYR A 666 -15.72 11.60 31.93
CA TYR A 666 -16.06 11.49 33.35
C TYR A 666 -17.58 11.59 33.58
N ALA A 667 -18.28 12.47 32.85
CA ALA A 667 -19.73 12.58 32.91
C ALA A 667 -20.41 11.26 32.50
N LEU A 668 -19.94 10.61 31.42
CA LEU A 668 -20.40 9.28 31.04
C LEU A 668 -20.19 8.26 32.17
N TRP A 669 -18.99 8.23 32.75
CA TRP A 669 -18.65 7.28 33.82
C TRP A 669 -19.54 7.48 35.06
N ILE A 670 -19.69 8.72 35.54
CA ILE A 670 -20.46 9.02 36.75
C ILE A 670 -21.96 8.79 36.55
N ASP A 671 -22.50 9.08 35.37
CA ASP A 671 -23.93 8.86 35.07
C ASP A 671 -24.26 7.37 35.05
N VAL A 672 -23.43 6.55 34.38
CA VAL A 672 -23.59 5.09 34.37
C VAL A 672 -23.42 4.49 35.76
N TRP A 673 -22.43 4.95 36.52
CA TRP A 673 -22.21 4.51 37.90
C TRP A 673 -23.42 4.82 38.79
N LYS A 674 -23.96 6.05 38.75
CA LYS A 674 -25.14 6.45 39.56
C LYS A 674 -26.39 5.67 39.21
N GLU A 675 -26.72 5.58 37.92
CA GLU A 675 -27.89 4.83 37.44
C GLU A 675 -27.77 3.35 37.84
N GLY A 676 -26.60 2.76 37.58
CA GLY A 676 -26.32 1.37 37.86
C GLY A 676 -26.34 1.02 39.34
N LYS A 677 -25.68 1.82 40.19
CA LYS A 677 -25.66 1.63 41.65
C LYS A 677 -27.08 1.75 42.23
N ALA A 678 -27.86 2.72 41.79
CA ALA A 678 -29.27 2.85 42.19
C ALA A 678 -30.10 1.63 41.75
N GLY A 679 -29.87 1.11 40.54
CA GLY A 679 -30.58 -0.07 40.03
C GLY A 679 -30.20 -1.37 40.74
N VAL A 680 -28.94 -1.54 41.16
CA VAL A 680 -28.52 -2.68 42.00
C VAL A 680 -29.15 -2.58 43.40
N LEU A 681 -29.12 -1.40 44.02
CA LEU A 681 -29.77 -1.17 45.32
C LEU A 681 -31.29 -1.39 45.28
N ALA A 682 -31.93 -1.09 44.15
CA ALA A 682 -33.35 -1.31 43.92
C ALA A 682 -33.68 -2.73 43.44
N GLU A 683 -32.68 -3.62 43.32
CA GLU A 683 -32.80 -4.98 42.77
C GLU A 683 -33.40 -5.05 41.35
N THR A 684 -33.32 -3.95 40.58
CA THR A 684 -33.71 -3.92 39.17
C THR A 684 -32.59 -4.36 38.24
N TYR A 685 -31.34 -4.28 38.71
CA TYR A 685 -30.15 -4.82 38.04
C TYR A 685 -29.47 -5.86 38.92
N ASP A 686 -28.90 -6.88 38.28
CA ASP A 686 -28.10 -7.90 38.97
C ASP A 686 -26.74 -7.33 39.38
N ALA A 687 -26.28 -7.65 40.58
CA ALA A 687 -24.92 -7.35 41.04
C ALA A 687 -23.89 -8.24 40.32
N SER A 688 -24.28 -9.42 39.85
CA SER A 688 -23.43 -10.30 39.08
C SER A 688 -23.09 -9.71 37.72
N LEU A 689 -21.82 -9.80 37.34
CA LEU A 689 -21.39 -9.54 35.97
C LEU A 689 -21.90 -10.66 35.03
N PRO A 690 -22.27 -10.34 33.78
CA PRO A 690 -22.59 -11.35 32.75
C PRO A 690 -21.39 -12.27 32.50
N GLY A 691 -21.65 -13.54 32.19
CA GLY A 691 -20.63 -14.61 32.19
C GLY A 691 -19.29 -14.27 31.53
N ASN A 692 -19.31 -13.76 30.29
CA ASN A 692 -18.08 -13.42 29.55
C ASN A 692 -17.37 -12.16 30.09
N CYS A 693 -18.09 -11.31 30.83
CA CYS A 693 -17.54 -10.11 31.45
C CYS A 693 -16.92 -10.37 32.83
N ARG A 694 -16.98 -11.61 33.33
CA ARG A 694 -16.35 -12.01 34.58
C ARG A 694 -14.87 -12.33 34.36
N ALA A 695 -14.06 -12.07 35.37
CA ALA A 695 -12.69 -12.56 35.46
C ALA A 695 -12.62 -13.67 36.52
N THR A 696 -13.07 -14.88 36.17
CA THR A 696 -13.00 -16.06 37.07
C THR A 696 -11.96 -17.08 36.64
N ASN A 697 -11.61 -17.09 35.35
CA ASN A 697 -10.61 -17.98 34.77
C ASN A 697 -9.60 -17.14 33.99
N ASP A 698 -8.36 -17.59 33.98
CA ASP A 698 -7.32 -17.08 33.09
C ASP A 698 -7.74 -17.31 31.63
N TRP A 699 -7.65 -16.26 30.81
CA TRP A 699 -8.14 -16.32 29.43
C TRP A 699 -7.34 -17.32 28.60
N TRP A 700 -6.03 -17.33 28.74
CA TRP A 700 -5.10 -18.08 27.89
C TRP A 700 -5.10 -19.58 28.18
N THR A 701 -5.17 -19.95 29.46
CA THR A 701 -5.11 -21.35 29.91
C THR A 701 -6.49 -21.94 30.20
N GLY A 702 -7.50 -21.10 30.44
CA GLY A 702 -8.84 -21.53 30.87
C GLY A 702 -8.90 -22.02 32.32
N ASN A 703 -7.79 -21.97 33.07
CA ASN A 703 -7.75 -22.40 34.47
C ASN A 703 -8.38 -21.33 35.38
N PRO A 704 -9.03 -21.72 36.50
CA PRO A 704 -9.54 -20.76 37.48
C PRO A 704 -8.45 -19.83 38.01
N LEU A 705 -8.77 -18.54 38.14
CA LEU A 705 -7.92 -17.58 38.84
C LEU A 705 -7.93 -17.87 40.36
N PRO A 706 -6.90 -17.45 41.11
CA PRO A 706 -6.94 -17.44 42.58
C PRO A 706 -8.19 -16.70 43.08
N GLU A 707 -8.79 -17.18 44.17
CA GLU A 707 -10.10 -16.68 44.67
C GLU A 707 -10.07 -15.16 44.92
N GLU A 708 -8.96 -14.66 45.45
CA GLU A 708 -8.69 -13.23 45.69
C GLU A 708 -8.63 -12.37 44.42
N ARG A 709 -8.37 -12.98 43.27
CA ARG A 709 -8.34 -12.32 41.95
C ARG A 709 -9.64 -12.52 41.16
N GLN A 710 -10.58 -13.33 41.66
CA GLN A 710 -11.81 -13.61 40.93
C GLN A 710 -12.78 -12.43 41.04
N ILE A 711 -13.17 -11.89 39.89
CA ILE A 711 -14.18 -10.84 39.80
C ILE A 711 -15.41 -11.41 39.09
N SER A 712 -16.48 -11.63 39.85
CA SER A 712 -17.76 -12.16 39.34
C SER A 712 -18.95 -11.24 39.60
N ASN A 713 -18.82 -10.30 40.54
CA ASN A 713 -19.83 -9.35 40.95
C ASN A 713 -19.28 -7.92 40.86
N ASP A 714 -20.20 -6.98 40.68
CA ASP A 714 -19.98 -5.54 40.56
C ASP A 714 -21.12 -4.82 41.31
N SER A 715 -21.11 -4.99 42.64
CA SER A 715 -22.16 -4.49 43.54
C SER A 715 -22.24 -2.96 43.59
N ASP A 716 -21.10 -2.29 43.39
CA ASP A 716 -21.01 -0.82 43.34
C ASP A 716 -21.15 -0.25 41.93
N TYR A 717 -21.30 -1.11 40.90
CA TYR A 717 -21.41 -0.72 39.49
C TYR A 717 -20.17 -0.02 38.90
N THR A 718 -19.02 -0.08 39.58
CA THR A 718 -17.76 0.54 39.16
C THR A 718 -17.21 -0.11 37.88
N ILE A 719 -17.25 -1.45 37.79
CA ILE A 719 -16.70 -2.17 36.65
C ILE A 719 -17.53 -1.90 35.39
N ARG A 720 -18.87 -1.92 35.49
CA ARG A 720 -19.74 -1.62 34.35
C ARG A 720 -19.67 -0.15 33.92
N ALA A 721 -19.40 0.79 34.83
CA ALA A 721 -19.10 2.17 34.46
C ALA A 721 -17.82 2.28 33.63
N TRP A 722 -16.76 1.53 33.98
CA TRP A 722 -15.55 1.44 33.15
C TRP A 722 -15.77 0.71 31.82
N MET A 723 -16.64 -0.31 31.78
CA MET A 723 -17.04 -0.94 30.52
C MET A 723 -17.72 0.07 29.57
N ALA A 724 -18.51 1.00 30.10
CA ALA A 724 -19.13 2.06 29.29
C ALA A 724 -18.08 3.02 28.72
N VAL A 725 -17.09 3.43 29.51
CA VAL A 725 -15.97 4.25 29.04
C VAL A 725 -15.14 3.52 27.99
N MET A 726 -14.77 2.26 28.22
CA MET A 726 -14.05 1.47 27.22
C MET A 726 -14.85 1.31 25.93
N SER A 727 -16.17 1.09 26.03
CA SER A 727 -17.02 0.95 24.83
C SER A 727 -17.11 2.25 24.07
N TYR A 728 -17.14 3.39 24.77
CA TYR A 728 -17.10 4.71 24.19
C TYR A 728 -15.79 4.92 23.40
N LEU A 729 -14.64 4.68 24.03
CA LEU A 729 -13.33 4.89 23.41
C LEU A 729 -13.08 3.91 22.25
N LEU A 730 -13.36 2.62 22.39
CA LEU A 730 -13.15 1.63 21.32
C LEU A 730 -14.07 1.86 20.11
N SER A 731 -15.21 2.54 20.31
CA SER A 731 -16.13 2.90 19.23
C SER A 731 -15.79 4.23 18.55
N ASP A 732 -14.84 4.99 19.10
CA ASP A 732 -14.41 6.27 18.56
C ASP A 732 -13.70 6.06 17.21
N TYR A 733 -13.92 6.98 16.27
CA TYR A 733 -13.29 6.89 14.94
C TYR A 733 -11.76 6.86 15.04
N ARG A 734 -11.16 7.52 16.03
CA ARG A 734 -9.69 7.52 16.27
C ARG A 734 -9.16 6.15 16.70
N PHE A 735 -10.01 5.27 17.23
CA PHE A 735 -9.61 3.88 17.46
C PHE A 735 -9.62 3.08 16.14
N LEU A 736 -10.54 3.39 15.24
CA LEU A 736 -10.72 2.67 13.97
C LEU A 736 -9.86 3.21 12.82
N HIS A 737 -9.16 4.33 13.02
CA HIS A 737 -8.27 4.93 12.04
C HIS A 737 -6.87 5.18 12.59
N GLU A 738 -5.88 5.34 11.70
CA GLU A 738 -4.49 5.77 12.01
C GLU A 738 -3.95 6.78 10.99
#